data_AF-A0A923UJA1-F1
#
_entry.id   AF-A0A923UJA1-F1
#
_cell.length_a   1.000
_cell.length_b   1.000
_cell.length_c   1.000
_cell.angle_alpha   90.00
_cell.angle_beta   90.00
_cell.angle_gamma   90.00
#
_symmetry.space_group_name_H-M   'P 1'
#
loop_
_entity.id
_entity.type
_entity.pdbx_description
1 polymer ?
#
loop_
_entity_poly.entity_id
_entity_poly.type
_entity_poly.pdbx_seq_one_letter_code
_entity_poly.pdbx_strand_id
1 'polypeptide(L)'
;MFSFIKGAKFERIRISYSASLLFKWLVFNESFRPANKYWSNLSGLSLNRFIKLLAITCCLLPRANAQIGTWKTHFNYLNAKDLSIVEKNIYCVTENGFFYYDTVEKQTIKLSKIDGFTETGIAKIGYNSSLKTLIIAYQTGNIDLLTVNAKGEPVKITNIPLLKESSSIQGNKAVNHIQFKDKIAYLAYDFGLVVLDIEKQDIRETYQNLGNNGSPIIIYKSVFTPDSIYLSTSQGIRGAKFASNVNLQFFGNWKTLIAKKLSLSNFQNGIILASDLGEIFTYQNGKYGNFIKFTGKVEDIDLVNSQEYFIKSLNSANILNVANLSINKIVENKIQQSRQLKSELIGKYWIADYKNGLIGNSEGTYKSYSPISLDTLYQTRQDSIVLDLEGNRWIRQGDFGGILVISPKNQRQFVSTGVGSGSLPSNNVKSLATDRDGQLWAGTDKGVVVFDNPSAVFSGKNFDAYIPVFERRRLLGNETVTSIAVDGGNRKWMGTKNGIFLFSPDGTELVINFTEKNAPLPTNEISYITAEPNTGEVYIRTPKGMVSYRGTATEGSLKQDENAVKIFPNPVRPDFDGQIGIEGLVENAFVKITDVAGNLVYETRANGGTAVWNGKTLAGGRVETGIYLIFSGNKKGEETLVSRLAVVK
;
A
#
# COMPACT_ATOMS: atom_id res chain seq x y z
N MET A 1 -49.16 45.37 -34.65
CA MET A 1 -50.36 45.19 -33.81
C MET A 1 -49.89 44.58 -32.48
N PHE A 2 -49.44 45.28 -31.44
CA PHE A 2 -49.04 46.67 -31.12
C PHE A 2 -47.64 46.53 -30.47
N SER A 3 -46.52 46.80 -31.15
CA SER A 3 -45.71 48.05 -31.15
C SER A 3 -45.20 48.47 -29.75
N PHE A 4 -43.89 48.57 -29.44
CA PHE A 4 -42.88 49.43 -30.10
C PHE A 4 -41.42 49.05 -29.73
N ILE A 5 -40.55 49.01 -30.78
CA ILE A 5 -39.15 49.53 -30.90
C ILE A 5 -38.04 49.01 -29.96
N LYS A 6 -36.78 48.74 -30.38
CA LYS A 6 -36.02 48.55 -31.65
C LYS A 6 -34.53 48.51 -31.24
N GLY A 7 -33.72 47.71 -31.95
CA GLY A 7 -32.26 47.90 -32.11
C GLY A 7 -31.38 47.23 -31.04
N ALA A 8 -30.25 46.58 -31.33
CA ALA A 8 -29.46 46.52 -32.55
C ALA A 8 -28.51 45.29 -32.55
N LYS A 9 -28.24 44.81 -33.77
CA LYS A 9 -27.05 44.08 -34.31
C LYS A 9 -26.47 42.88 -33.53
N PHE A 10 -26.63 41.71 -34.16
CA PHE A 10 -25.69 40.59 -34.06
C PHE A 10 -24.37 40.94 -34.76
N GLU A 11 -23.28 41.02 -34.02
CA GLU A 11 -21.93 40.79 -34.54
C GLU A 11 -21.36 39.53 -33.88
N ARG A 12 -20.80 38.64 -34.71
CA ARG A 12 -20.08 37.45 -34.29
C ARG A 12 -18.86 37.88 -33.48
N ILE A 13 -18.85 37.55 -32.19
CA ILE A 13 -17.67 37.65 -31.35
C ILE A 13 -17.24 36.23 -30.95
N ARG A 14 -16.13 35.77 -31.54
CA ARG A 14 -15.31 34.69 -30.96
C ARG A 14 -14.68 35.24 -29.69
N ILE A 15 -15.01 34.71 -28.52
CA ILE A 15 -14.23 34.95 -27.29
C ILE A 15 -13.88 33.63 -26.60
N SER A 16 -12.59 33.51 -26.34
CA SER A 16 -11.86 32.52 -25.56
C SER A 16 -12.25 32.48 -24.08
N TYR A 17 -12.09 31.31 -23.48
CA TYR A 17 -12.29 30.96 -22.07
C TYR A 17 -11.78 32.01 -21.05
N SER A 18 -12.64 32.35 -20.07
CA SER A 18 -12.20 32.74 -18.72
C SER A 18 -13.32 32.44 -17.70
N ALA A 19 -12.92 31.99 -16.50
CA ALA A 19 -13.77 31.58 -15.37
C ALA A 19 -14.68 32.70 -14.78
N SER A 20 -14.74 33.87 -15.43
CA SER A 20 -15.50 35.04 -14.96
C SER A 20 -17.01 34.94 -15.24
N LEU A 21 -17.44 34.15 -16.23
CA LEU A 21 -18.87 34.00 -16.54
C LEU A 21 -19.62 33.05 -15.57
N LEU A 22 -18.94 32.04 -15.01
CA LEU A 22 -19.54 31.18 -13.99
C LEU A 22 -19.84 31.96 -12.70
N PHE A 23 -19.03 32.99 -12.41
CA PHE A 23 -19.17 33.86 -11.25
C PHE A 23 -20.36 34.83 -11.39
N LYS A 24 -20.73 35.25 -12.62
CA LYS A 24 -21.90 36.10 -12.85
C LYS A 24 -23.24 35.35 -12.75
N TRP A 25 -23.25 34.03 -12.93
CA TRP A 25 -24.47 33.23 -12.77
C TRP A 25 -24.76 32.89 -11.30
N LEU A 26 -23.74 32.70 -10.47
CA LEU A 26 -23.90 32.37 -9.04
C LEU A 26 -24.29 33.56 -8.14
N VAL A 27 -24.16 34.81 -8.62
CA VAL A 27 -24.37 36.03 -7.82
C VAL A 27 -25.74 36.70 -8.03
N PHE A 28 -26.53 36.30 -9.03
CA PHE A 28 -27.88 36.83 -9.26
C PHE A 28 -28.95 35.74 -9.18
N ASN A 29 -29.29 35.33 -7.95
CA ASN A 29 -30.60 34.73 -7.67
C ASN A 29 -31.05 35.17 -6.27
N GLU A 30 -31.71 36.31 -6.19
CA GLU A 30 -32.30 36.86 -4.97
C GLU A 30 -33.60 36.13 -4.64
N SER A 31 -33.50 35.02 -3.92
CA SER A 31 -34.66 34.49 -3.18
C SER A 31 -34.21 33.42 -2.20
N PHE A 32 -33.48 33.79 -1.15
CA PHE A 32 -33.42 33.09 0.15
C PHE A 32 -32.68 33.98 1.17
N ARG A 33 -33.42 34.58 2.11
CA ARG A 33 -32.88 34.95 3.44
C ARG A 33 -33.58 34.08 4.48
N PRO A 34 -32.84 33.61 5.48
CA PRO A 34 -33.21 34.02 6.82
C PRO A 34 -32.03 34.59 7.62
N ALA A 35 -32.41 35.38 8.61
CA ALA A 35 -31.57 36.26 9.41
C ALA A 35 -30.50 35.54 10.21
N ASN A 36 -29.25 36.00 10.12
CA ASN A 36 -28.34 35.99 11.27
C ASN A 36 -27.27 37.09 11.17
N LYS A 37 -27.08 37.79 12.29
CA LYS A 37 -26.46 39.10 12.45
C LYS A 37 -24.92 39.01 12.56
N TYR A 38 -24.25 38.41 11.56
CA TYR A 38 -22.78 38.22 11.56
C TYR A 38 -22.07 38.53 10.23
N TRP A 39 -22.69 39.27 9.30
CA TRP A 39 -22.12 39.54 7.96
C TRP A 39 -21.78 41.01 7.68
N SER A 40 -21.40 41.80 8.68
CA SER A 40 -21.02 43.21 8.46
C SER A 40 -19.50 43.50 8.43
N ASN A 41 -18.61 42.51 8.52
CA ASN A 41 -17.15 42.75 8.61
C ASN A 41 -16.29 41.97 7.58
N LEU A 42 -16.77 41.77 6.35
CA LEU A 42 -16.00 41.09 5.28
C LEU A 42 -15.75 41.93 4.02
N SER A 43 -15.87 43.26 4.09
CA SER A 43 -15.58 44.16 2.97
C SER A 43 -14.10 44.59 2.84
N GLY A 44 -13.17 43.92 3.54
CA GLY A 44 -11.76 44.34 3.60
C GLY A 44 -10.71 43.23 3.58
N LEU A 45 -11.04 42.00 3.16
CA LEU A 45 -10.05 40.92 3.09
C LEU A 45 -9.40 40.87 1.70
N SER A 46 -8.06 40.99 1.67
CA SER A 46 -7.28 40.77 0.45
C SER A 46 -7.47 39.34 -0.08
N LEU A 47 -7.42 39.19 -1.41
CA LEU A 47 -7.58 37.92 -2.13
C LEU A 47 -6.75 36.77 -1.52
N ASN A 48 -5.54 37.07 -1.01
CA ASN A 48 -4.66 36.11 -0.35
C ASN A 48 -5.18 35.59 1.01
N ARG A 49 -5.92 36.39 1.78
CA ARG A 49 -6.53 35.90 3.03
C ARG A 49 -7.78 35.07 2.75
N PHE A 50 -8.51 35.37 1.67
CA PHE A 50 -9.66 34.58 1.25
C PHE A 50 -9.24 33.20 0.70
N ILE A 51 -8.14 33.13 -0.08
CA ILE A 51 -7.54 31.87 -0.53
C ILE A 51 -7.06 31.02 0.65
N LYS A 52 -6.45 31.64 1.68
CA LYS A 52 -6.07 30.93 2.92
C LYS A 52 -7.28 30.42 3.70
N LEU A 53 -8.39 31.19 3.75
CA LEU A 53 -9.64 30.72 4.37
C LEU A 53 -10.27 29.56 3.57
N LEU A 54 -10.22 29.60 2.24
CA LEU A 54 -10.71 28.53 1.36
C LEU A 54 -9.89 27.25 1.51
N ALA A 55 -8.56 27.36 1.66
CA ALA A 55 -7.69 26.22 1.93
C ALA A 55 -7.96 25.59 3.31
N ILE A 56 -8.25 26.42 4.33
CA ILE A 56 -8.59 25.94 5.68
C ILE A 56 -9.99 25.30 5.72
N THR A 57 -10.95 25.78 4.91
CA THR A 57 -12.29 25.17 4.81
C THR A 57 -12.32 23.92 3.94
N CYS A 58 -11.46 23.77 2.93
CA CYS A 58 -11.24 22.49 2.24
C CYS A 58 -10.73 21.39 3.18
N CYS A 59 -9.98 21.75 4.23
CA CYS A 59 -9.52 20.80 5.26
C CYS A 59 -10.63 20.42 6.28
N LEU A 60 -11.79 21.07 6.24
CA LEU A 60 -12.94 20.80 7.10
C LEU A 60 -14.13 20.18 6.34
N LEU A 61 -13.93 19.74 5.09
CA LEU A 61 -14.92 18.92 4.42
C LEU A 61 -15.09 17.61 5.20
N PRO A 62 -16.33 17.14 5.45
CA PRO A 62 -16.53 15.76 5.86
C PRO A 62 -15.80 14.88 4.84
N ARG A 63 -15.01 13.91 5.33
CA ARG A 63 -14.22 12.96 4.52
C ARG A 63 -14.95 12.71 3.21
N ALA A 64 -14.42 13.21 2.09
CA ALA A 64 -14.97 12.85 0.79
C ALA A 64 -15.07 11.33 0.78
N ASN A 65 -16.29 10.79 0.61
CA ASN A 65 -16.47 9.35 0.49
C ASN A 65 -15.52 8.92 -0.62
N ALA A 66 -14.56 8.06 -0.28
CA ALA A 66 -13.58 7.61 -1.25
C ALA A 66 -14.35 7.00 -2.42
N GLN A 67 -13.90 7.28 -3.64
CA GLN A 67 -14.55 6.79 -4.84
C GLN A 67 -14.66 5.26 -4.78
N ILE A 68 -15.82 4.71 -5.15
CA ILE A 68 -16.05 3.27 -5.18
C ILE A 68 -15.02 2.60 -6.10
N GLY A 69 -14.47 1.47 -5.65
CA GLY A 69 -13.43 0.75 -6.37
C GLY A 69 -11.99 1.20 -6.05
N THR A 70 -11.81 2.19 -5.17
CA THR A 70 -10.46 2.65 -4.79
C THR A 70 -9.84 1.83 -3.67
N TRP A 71 -8.51 1.75 -3.69
CA TRP A 71 -7.71 1.10 -2.67
C TRP A 71 -6.99 2.12 -1.80
N LYS A 72 -6.69 1.74 -0.56
CA LYS A 72 -5.85 2.52 0.36
C LYS A 72 -4.91 1.60 1.12
N THR A 73 -3.72 2.11 1.43
CA THR A 73 -2.74 1.39 2.26
C THR A 73 -2.74 1.86 3.70
N HIS A 74 -2.57 0.91 4.63
CA HIS A 74 -2.47 1.15 6.07
C HIS A 74 -1.19 0.50 6.62
N PHE A 75 -0.05 0.82 5.99
CA PHE A 75 1.26 0.27 6.40
C PHE A 75 1.84 0.99 7.62
N ASN A 76 2.74 0.29 8.31
CA ASN A 76 3.60 0.86 9.34
C ASN A 76 4.82 1.53 8.69
N TYR A 77 4.99 2.83 8.95
CA TYR A 77 6.08 3.64 8.42
C TYR A 77 7.17 3.99 9.47
N LEU A 78 7.16 3.35 10.64
CA LEU A 78 8.16 3.53 11.69
C LEU A 78 9.31 2.51 11.63
N ASN A 79 9.10 1.35 11.01
CA ASN A 79 10.15 0.32 10.96
C ASN A 79 11.14 0.56 9.83
N ALA A 80 11.84 1.70 9.82
CA ALA A 80 12.72 2.09 8.73
C ALA A 80 13.97 1.20 8.63
N LYS A 81 14.33 0.83 7.40
CA LYS A 81 15.44 -0.07 7.06
C LYS A 81 16.55 0.60 6.29
N ASP A 82 16.18 1.43 5.32
CA ASP A 82 17.09 2.07 4.39
C ASP A 82 16.54 3.44 3.96
N LEU A 83 17.42 4.31 3.51
CA LEU A 83 17.05 5.62 3.00
C LEU A 83 18.01 6.07 1.90
N SER A 84 17.53 6.97 1.04
CA SER A 84 18.34 7.63 0.02
C SER A 84 17.95 9.10 -0.10
N ILE A 85 18.96 9.95 -0.28
CA ILE A 85 18.77 11.36 -0.62
C ILE A 85 18.65 11.43 -2.15
N VAL A 86 17.51 11.91 -2.63
CA VAL A 86 17.13 11.93 -4.05
C VAL A 86 16.79 13.36 -4.43
N GLU A 87 17.76 14.05 -5.04
CA GLU A 87 17.68 15.50 -5.26
C GLU A 87 17.35 16.25 -3.96
N LYS A 88 16.10 16.73 -3.80
CA LYS A 88 15.62 17.47 -2.62
C LYS A 88 14.77 16.61 -1.68
N ASN A 89 14.52 15.36 -2.03
CA ASN A 89 13.61 14.48 -1.31
C ASN A 89 14.38 13.38 -0.56
N ILE A 90 13.86 12.97 0.59
CA ILE A 90 14.43 11.88 1.37
C ILE A 90 13.52 10.68 1.23
N TYR A 91 13.93 9.72 0.41
CA TYR A 91 13.21 8.46 0.24
C TYR A 91 13.55 7.52 1.39
N CYS A 92 12.55 6.90 1.98
CA CYS A 92 12.70 5.98 3.10
C CYS A 92 11.86 4.73 2.89
N VAL A 93 12.49 3.59 3.15
CA VAL A 93 11.89 2.26 3.09
C VAL A 93 11.73 1.72 4.50
N THR A 94 10.56 1.17 4.79
CA THR A 94 10.28 0.43 6.03
C THR A 94 10.05 -1.05 5.77
N GLU A 95 9.72 -1.83 6.80
CA GLU A 95 9.34 -3.24 6.65
C GLU A 95 8.31 -3.49 5.53
N ASN A 96 7.23 -2.69 5.50
CA ASN A 96 6.13 -2.86 4.56
C ASN A 96 5.76 -1.57 3.79
N GLY A 97 6.28 -0.41 4.21
CA GLY A 97 5.94 0.90 3.65
C GLY A 97 7.08 1.51 2.86
N PHE A 98 6.71 2.40 1.94
CA PHE A 98 7.64 3.22 1.17
C PHE A 98 7.10 4.64 1.10
N PHE A 99 7.96 5.63 1.26
CA PHE A 99 7.57 7.04 1.22
C PHE A 99 8.77 7.92 0.93
N TYR A 100 8.51 9.19 0.61
CA TYR A 100 9.52 10.23 0.69
C TYR A 100 9.05 11.43 1.47
N TYR A 101 10.00 12.12 2.11
CA TYR A 101 9.79 13.43 2.69
C TYR A 101 10.29 14.50 1.72
N ASP A 102 9.38 15.40 1.33
CA ASP A 102 9.71 16.59 0.57
C ASP A 102 10.27 17.65 1.52
N THR A 103 11.56 17.98 1.36
CA THR A 103 12.23 18.94 2.25
C THR A 103 11.83 20.38 1.98
N VAL A 104 11.28 20.67 0.81
CA VAL A 104 10.85 22.01 0.37
C VAL A 104 9.44 22.29 0.88
N GLU A 105 8.49 21.43 0.53
CA GLU A 105 7.07 21.58 0.92
C GLU A 105 6.80 21.06 2.35
N LYS A 106 7.80 20.43 2.97
CA LYS A 106 7.75 19.89 4.35
C LYS A 106 6.61 18.91 4.58
N GLN A 107 6.37 18.05 3.59
CA GLN A 107 5.31 17.05 3.64
C GLN A 107 5.84 15.66 3.31
N THR A 108 5.13 14.64 3.79
CA THR A 108 5.48 13.25 3.56
C THR A 108 4.48 12.61 2.59
N ILE A 109 5.00 12.03 1.50
CA ILE A 109 4.21 11.39 0.44
C ILE A 109 4.41 9.88 0.53
N LYS A 110 3.32 9.14 0.76
CA LYS A 110 3.30 7.67 0.80
C LYS A 110 3.31 7.12 -0.62
N LEU A 111 4.04 6.03 -0.84
CA LEU A 111 4.17 5.34 -2.12
C LEU A 111 3.85 3.86 -1.94
N SER A 112 3.21 3.26 -2.94
CA SER A 112 2.67 1.91 -2.87
C SER A 112 2.41 1.32 -4.26
N LYS A 113 1.92 0.08 -4.34
CA LYS A 113 1.45 -0.50 -5.61
C LYS A 113 0.35 0.32 -6.30
N ILE A 114 -0.40 1.14 -5.56
CA ILE A 114 -1.42 2.04 -6.13
C ILE A 114 -0.78 3.11 -7.02
N ASP A 115 0.46 3.49 -6.71
CA ASP A 115 1.23 4.51 -7.42
C ASP A 115 2.04 3.93 -8.59
N GLY A 116 1.85 2.64 -8.90
CA GLY A 116 2.50 1.95 -10.03
C GLY A 116 3.74 1.12 -9.68
N PHE A 117 4.14 1.07 -8.41
CA PHE A 117 5.24 0.19 -7.97
C PHE A 117 4.83 -1.28 -8.08
N THR A 118 5.77 -2.15 -8.45
CA THR A 118 5.42 -3.53 -8.77
C THR A 118 5.10 -4.34 -7.52
N GLU A 119 5.87 -4.19 -6.45
CA GLU A 119 5.83 -5.07 -5.28
C GLU A 119 5.89 -4.31 -3.94
N THR A 120 5.64 -5.04 -2.85
CA THR A 120 5.94 -4.62 -1.48
C THR A 120 7.20 -5.37 -0.99
N GLY A 121 7.73 -4.98 0.18
CA GLY A 121 8.92 -5.64 0.74
C GLY A 121 10.20 -5.25 0.00
N ILE A 122 10.49 -3.94 -0.01
CA ILE A 122 11.73 -3.40 -0.58
C ILE A 122 12.91 -3.80 0.34
N ALA A 123 13.95 -4.38 -0.25
CA ALA A 123 15.17 -4.80 0.44
C ALA A 123 16.20 -3.67 0.53
N LYS A 124 16.40 -2.93 -0.57
CA LYS A 124 17.41 -1.88 -0.67
C LYS A 124 17.00 -0.81 -1.67
N ILE A 125 17.41 0.44 -1.41
CA ILE A 125 17.30 1.53 -2.37
C ILE A 125 18.65 2.20 -2.61
N GLY A 126 18.85 2.72 -3.83
CA GLY A 126 20.07 3.42 -4.18
C GLY A 126 19.83 4.42 -5.29
N TYR A 127 20.30 5.66 -5.12
CA TYR A 127 20.08 6.73 -6.08
C TYR A 127 21.30 6.95 -6.97
N ASN A 128 21.09 6.89 -8.29
CA ASN A 128 22.06 7.34 -9.27
C ASN A 128 21.73 8.78 -9.69
N SER A 129 22.50 9.74 -9.20
CA SER A 129 22.30 11.17 -9.50
C SER A 129 22.56 11.53 -10.97
N SER A 130 23.49 10.83 -11.64
CA SER A 130 23.83 11.12 -13.04
C SER A 130 22.68 10.87 -14.00
N LEU A 131 21.87 9.84 -13.72
CA LEU A 131 20.70 9.45 -14.51
C LEU A 131 19.38 9.85 -13.85
N LYS A 132 19.42 10.54 -12.70
CA LYS A 132 18.24 10.85 -11.87
C LYS A 132 17.30 9.67 -11.69
N THR A 133 17.88 8.53 -11.34
CA THR A 133 17.16 7.26 -11.23
C THR A 133 17.41 6.60 -9.88
N LEU A 134 16.35 6.33 -9.14
CA LEU A 134 16.36 5.56 -7.91
C LEU A 134 16.12 4.08 -8.25
N ILE A 135 17.05 3.21 -7.86
CA ILE A 135 16.88 1.77 -7.87
C ILE A 135 16.10 1.36 -6.62
N ILE A 136 15.05 0.57 -6.82
CA ILE A 136 14.23 -0.03 -5.77
C ILE A 136 14.30 -1.54 -5.95
N ALA A 137 15.10 -2.20 -5.11
CA ALA A 137 15.30 -3.65 -5.17
C ALA A 137 14.41 -4.35 -4.14
N TYR A 138 13.56 -5.25 -4.60
CA TYR A 138 12.64 -6.02 -3.76
C TYR A 138 13.32 -7.27 -3.18
N GLN A 139 12.78 -7.79 -2.08
CA GLN A 139 13.23 -9.05 -1.47
C GLN A 139 13.15 -10.25 -2.42
N THR A 140 12.26 -10.18 -3.41
CA THR A 140 12.05 -11.23 -4.43
C THR A 140 13.11 -11.23 -5.54
N GLY A 141 14.01 -10.23 -5.56
CA GLY A 141 14.96 -10.01 -6.63
C GLY A 141 14.43 -9.14 -7.77
N ASN A 142 13.14 -8.81 -7.78
CA ASN A 142 12.61 -7.85 -8.74
C ASN A 142 13.18 -6.44 -8.46
N ILE A 143 13.25 -5.61 -9.50
CA ILE A 143 13.81 -4.26 -9.43
C ILE A 143 12.87 -3.30 -10.15
N ASP A 144 12.51 -2.21 -9.48
CA ASP A 144 11.91 -1.04 -10.12
C ASP A 144 12.97 0.06 -10.26
N LEU A 145 13.05 0.65 -11.45
CA LEU A 145 13.80 1.87 -11.74
C LEU A 145 12.83 3.06 -11.73
N LEU A 146 12.98 3.93 -10.73
CA LEU A 146 12.19 5.15 -10.62
C LEU A 146 13.00 6.34 -11.12
N THR A 147 12.63 6.87 -12.28
CA THR A 147 13.13 8.18 -12.74
C THR A 147 12.45 9.31 -11.99
N VAL A 148 13.21 10.35 -11.64
CA VAL A 148 12.72 11.51 -10.90
C VAL A 148 13.03 12.82 -11.60
N ASN A 149 12.23 13.85 -11.32
CA ASN A 149 12.50 15.20 -11.80
C ASN A 149 13.57 15.91 -10.95
N ALA A 150 13.89 17.17 -11.25
CA ALA A 150 14.88 17.96 -10.50
C ALA A 150 14.50 18.30 -9.05
N LYS A 151 13.25 18.05 -8.65
CA LYS A 151 12.83 18.12 -7.24
C LYS A 151 12.95 16.77 -6.52
N GLY A 152 13.16 15.68 -7.25
CA GLY A 152 13.15 14.32 -6.72
C GLY A 152 11.75 13.70 -6.66
N GLU A 153 10.76 14.25 -7.40
CA GLU A 153 9.41 13.69 -7.48
C GLU A 153 9.36 12.54 -8.52
N PRO A 154 8.59 11.47 -8.27
CA PRO A 154 8.42 10.36 -9.22
C PRO A 154 7.94 10.81 -10.61
N VAL A 155 8.58 10.31 -11.68
CA VAL A 155 8.17 10.58 -13.07
C VAL A 155 7.74 9.31 -13.79
N LYS A 156 8.60 8.28 -13.81
CA LYS A 156 8.33 7.01 -14.48
C LYS A 156 8.96 5.86 -13.71
N ILE A 157 8.19 4.80 -13.52
CA ILE A 157 8.62 3.52 -12.96
C ILE A 157 8.83 2.52 -14.11
N THR A 158 9.96 1.83 -14.13
CA THR A 158 10.23 0.74 -15.07
C THR A 158 10.67 -0.51 -14.32
N ASN A 159 9.95 -1.62 -14.52
CA ASN A 159 10.22 -2.89 -13.85
C ASN A 159 11.24 -3.73 -14.64
N ILE A 160 12.15 -4.38 -13.91
CA ILE A 160 13.10 -5.38 -14.40
C ILE A 160 12.91 -6.69 -13.59
N PRO A 161 12.10 -7.65 -14.08
CA PRO A 161 11.72 -8.84 -13.33
C PRO A 161 12.71 -10.01 -13.48
N LEU A 162 13.74 -9.84 -14.30
CA LEU A 162 14.62 -10.91 -14.78
C LEU A 162 15.18 -11.81 -13.65
N LEU A 163 15.65 -11.21 -12.56
CA LEU A 163 16.18 -12.00 -11.44
C LEU A 163 15.09 -12.75 -10.67
N LYS A 164 13.90 -12.16 -10.52
CA LYS A 164 12.76 -12.82 -9.87
C LYS A 164 12.33 -14.06 -10.67
N GLU A 165 12.23 -13.91 -11.99
CA GLU A 165 11.78 -14.96 -12.91
C GLU A 165 12.84 -16.03 -13.21
N SER A 166 14.11 -15.72 -12.99
CA SER A 166 15.20 -16.67 -13.19
C SER A 166 15.18 -17.83 -12.18
N SER A 167 15.03 -19.06 -12.69
CA SER A 167 15.15 -20.30 -11.92
C SER A 167 16.59 -20.78 -11.76
N SER A 168 17.53 -20.28 -12.58
CA SER A 168 18.95 -20.64 -12.51
C SER A 168 19.69 -19.97 -11.35
N ILE A 169 19.18 -18.84 -10.86
CA ILE A 169 19.73 -18.14 -9.70
C ILE A 169 19.07 -18.69 -8.43
N GLN A 170 19.81 -19.57 -7.76
CA GLN A 170 19.43 -20.13 -6.47
C GLN A 170 19.98 -19.27 -5.31
N GLY A 171 19.25 -19.25 -4.20
CA GLY A 171 19.61 -18.49 -3.00
C GLY A 171 18.75 -17.27 -2.77
N ASN A 172 19.10 -16.50 -1.75
CA ASN A 172 18.38 -15.30 -1.35
C ASN A 172 18.59 -14.18 -2.38
N LYS A 173 17.48 -13.63 -2.89
CA LYS A 173 17.45 -12.58 -3.92
C LYS A 173 17.22 -11.18 -3.35
N ALA A 174 17.35 -10.99 -2.04
CA ALA A 174 17.40 -9.66 -1.45
C ALA A 174 18.77 -9.01 -1.67
N VAL A 175 18.79 -7.76 -2.14
CA VAL A 175 20.04 -7.00 -2.31
C VAL A 175 20.62 -6.60 -0.95
N ASN A 176 21.90 -6.91 -0.74
CA ASN A 176 22.66 -6.51 0.44
C ASN A 176 23.18 -5.07 0.34
N HIS A 177 23.70 -4.70 -0.84
CA HIS A 177 24.30 -3.39 -1.09
C HIS A 177 24.20 -2.98 -2.56
N ILE A 178 24.12 -1.67 -2.81
CA ILE A 178 24.12 -1.07 -4.16
C ILE A 178 25.30 -0.12 -4.25
N GLN A 179 26.24 -0.40 -5.15
CA GLN A 179 27.35 0.49 -5.45
C GLN A 179 27.24 1.00 -6.88
N PHE A 180 27.35 2.32 -7.06
CA PHE A 180 27.36 2.92 -8.39
C PHE A 180 28.78 3.15 -8.89
N LYS A 181 28.96 2.93 -10.20
CA LYS A 181 30.10 3.41 -10.97
C LYS A 181 29.56 3.94 -12.28
N ASP A 182 29.57 5.26 -12.41
CA ASP A 182 28.96 5.99 -13.54
C ASP A 182 27.47 5.62 -13.71
N LYS A 183 27.10 5.04 -14.86
CA LYS A 183 25.73 4.62 -15.21
C LYS A 183 25.40 3.17 -14.81
N ILE A 184 26.35 2.47 -14.18
CA ILE A 184 26.23 1.05 -13.82
C ILE A 184 26.04 0.91 -12.31
N ALA A 185 25.11 0.05 -11.92
CA ALA A 185 24.93 -0.39 -10.54
C ALA A 185 25.45 -1.81 -10.33
N TYR A 186 26.24 -1.99 -9.27
CA TYR A 186 26.75 -3.26 -8.80
C TYR A 186 25.95 -3.64 -7.55
N LEU A 187 25.09 -4.65 -7.71
CA LEU A 187 24.15 -5.10 -6.70
C LEU A 187 24.74 -6.35 -6.02
N ALA A 188 25.07 -6.24 -4.74
CA ALA A 188 25.59 -7.35 -3.96
C ALA A 188 24.45 -8.24 -3.46
N TYR A 189 24.54 -9.54 -3.70
CA TYR A 189 23.59 -10.56 -3.28
C TYR A 189 24.29 -11.71 -2.54
N ASP A 190 23.50 -12.60 -1.94
CA ASP A 190 23.97 -13.82 -1.31
C ASP A 190 24.53 -14.86 -2.30
N PHE A 191 24.20 -14.72 -3.59
CA PHE A 191 24.66 -15.61 -4.66
C PHE A 191 25.76 -15.00 -5.55
N GLY A 192 26.09 -13.71 -5.39
CA GLY A 192 27.06 -13.04 -6.25
C GLY A 192 26.86 -11.54 -6.41
N LEU A 193 27.53 -10.97 -7.42
CA LEU A 193 27.45 -9.53 -7.75
C LEU A 193 26.76 -9.37 -9.10
N VAL A 194 25.62 -8.70 -9.14
CA VAL A 194 24.89 -8.41 -10.39
C VAL A 194 25.28 -7.04 -10.91
N VAL A 195 25.55 -6.94 -12.20
CA VAL A 195 25.92 -5.70 -12.89
C VAL A 195 24.73 -5.22 -13.71
N LEU A 196 24.05 -4.19 -13.23
CA LEU A 196 22.89 -3.57 -13.86
C LEU A 196 23.29 -2.31 -14.63
N ASP A 197 22.99 -2.29 -15.93
CA ASP A 197 23.06 -1.07 -16.74
C ASP A 197 21.73 -0.32 -16.60
N ILE A 198 21.76 0.81 -15.88
CA ILE A 198 20.56 1.57 -15.54
C ILE A 198 19.99 2.27 -16.77
N GLU A 199 20.85 2.71 -17.70
CA GLU A 199 20.45 3.40 -18.92
C GLU A 199 19.82 2.42 -19.92
N LYS A 200 20.42 1.23 -20.08
CA LYS A 200 19.86 0.16 -20.92
C LYS A 200 18.73 -0.62 -20.25
N GLN A 201 18.53 -0.44 -18.95
CA GLN A 201 17.54 -1.14 -18.15
C GLN A 201 17.71 -2.67 -18.20
N ASP A 202 18.96 -3.14 -18.19
CA ASP A 202 19.31 -4.54 -18.43
C ASP A 202 20.47 -5.02 -17.55
N ILE A 203 20.44 -6.30 -17.21
CA ILE A 203 21.50 -6.96 -16.44
C ILE A 203 22.59 -7.41 -17.41
N ARG A 204 23.73 -6.72 -17.36
CA ARG A 204 24.88 -7.02 -18.23
C ARG A 204 25.54 -8.34 -17.87
N GLU A 205 25.82 -8.52 -16.58
CA GLU A 205 26.61 -9.64 -16.08
C GLU A 205 26.18 -10.01 -14.66
N THR A 206 26.47 -11.26 -14.27
CA THR A 206 26.30 -11.74 -12.89
C THR A 206 27.56 -12.50 -12.49
N TYR A 207 28.31 -11.96 -11.54
CA TYR A 207 29.55 -12.56 -11.04
C TYR A 207 29.22 -13.52 -9.91
N GLN A 208 29.14 -14.80 -10.24
CA GLN A 208 28.89 -15.87 -9.28
C GLN A 208 30.19 -16.61 -8.95
N ASN A 209 30.14 -17.44 -7.90
CA ASN A 209 31.22 -18.39 -7.59
C ASN A 209 32.59 -17.73 -7.37
N LEU A 210 32.59 -16.53 -6.80
CA LEU A 210 33.81 -15.76 -6.52
C LEU A 210 34.57 -16.23 -5.28
N GLY A 211 34.14 -17.34 -4.65
CA GLY A 211 34.79 -17.91 -3.48
C GLY A 211 36.07 -18.66 -3.80
N ASN A 212 36.71 -19.19 -2.76
CA ASN A 212 37.90 -20.01 -2.91
C ASN A 212 37.61 -21.20 -3.84
N ASN A 213 38.49 -21.40 -4.83
CA ASN A 213 38.38 -22.44 -5.86
C ASN A 213 37.07 -22.41 -6.67
N GLY A 214 36.45 -21.23 -6.86
CA GLY A 214 35.22 -21.12 -7.63
C GLY A 214 33.97 -21.56 -6.87
N SER A 215 33.97 -21.45 -5.54
CA SER A 215 32.80 -21.79 -4.71
C SER A 215 31.79 -20.63 -4.60
N PRO A 216 30.49 -20.91 -4.37
CA PRO A 216 29.51 -19.88 -4.04
C PRO A 216 29.92 -19.05 -2.84
N ILE A 217 29.64 -17.75 -2.87
CA ILE A 217 30.01 -16.83 -1.80
C ILE A 217 28.96 -15.73 -1.64
N ILE A 218 28.64 -15.40 -0.40
CA ILE A 218 27.76 -14.28 -0.06
C ILE A 218 28.56 -12.99 -0.19
N ILE A 219 28.04 -12.01 -0.91
CA ILE A 219 28.62 -10.67 -1.01
C ILE A 219 27.75 -9.71 -0.21
N TYR A 220 28.32 -9.14 0.85
CA TYR A 220 27.62 -8.18 1.71
C TYR A 220 27.73 -6.76 1.17
N LYS A 221 28.89 -6.40 0.59
CA LYS A 221 29.18 -5.03 0.15
C LYS A 221 30.26 -4.99 -0.92
N SER A 222 30.20 -3.99 -1.78
CA SER A 222 31.18 -3.72 -2.83
C SER A 222 31.59 -2.25 -2.83
N VAL A 223 32.89 -1.97 -3.00
CA VAL A 223 33.42 -0.60 -3.17
C VAL A 223 34.47 -0.56 -4.28
N PHE A 224 34.63 0.61 -4.89
CA PHE A 224 35.62 0.86 -5.93
C PHE A 224 36.73 1.78 -5.46
N THR A 225 37.98 1.43 -5.74
CA THR A 225 39.08 2.39 -5.81
C THR A 225 39.28 2.80 -7.28
N PRO A 226 40.19 3.73 -7.60
CA PRO A 226 40.45 4.08 -9.00
C PRO A 226 40.84 2.90 -9.89
N ASP A 227 41.50 1.88 -9.34
CA ASP A 227 42.10 0.76 -10.08
C ASP A 227 41.55 -0.62 -9.73
N SER A 228 40.69 -0.73 -8.71
CA SER A 228 40.27 -2.01 -8.14
C SER A 228 38.82 -1.98 -7.65
N ILE A 229 38.23 -3.17 -7.53
CA ILE A 229 36.97 -3.43 -6.84
C ILE A 229 37.25 -4.33 -5.64
N TYR A 230 36.67 -3.99 -4.49
CA TYR A 230 36.76 -4.76 -3.25
C TYR A 230 35.37 -5.23 -2.81
N LEU A 231 35.32 -6.46 -2.30
CA LEU A 231 34.11 -7.09 -1.81
C LEU A 231 34.27 -7.51 -0.35
N SER A 232 33.30 -7.16 0.48
CA SER A 232 33.10 -7.80 1.78
C SER A 232 32.24 -9.03 1.56
N THR A 233 32.75 -10.19 1.98
CA THR A 233 32.13 -11.49 1.67
C THR A 233 32.07 -12.40 2.90
N SER A 234 31.38 -13.53 2.79
CA SER A 234 31.37 -14.57 3.82
C SER A 234 32.75 -15.22 4.06
N GLN A 235 33.70 -15.10 3.12
CA GLN A 235 35.07 -15.63 3.26
C GLN A 235 36.12 -14.51 3.49
N GLY A 236 35.67 -13.29 3.81
CA GLY A 236 36.53 -12.14 4.11
C GLY A 236 36.54 -11.07 3.02
N ILE A 237 37.63 -10.30 2.94
CA ILE A 237 37.77 -9.24 1.94
C ILE A 237 38.44 -9.79 0.70
N ARG A 238 37.77 -9.68 -0.45
CA ARG A 238 38.33 -10.00 -1.76
C ARG A 238 38.55 -8.74 -2.59
N GLY A 239 39.60 -8.71 -3.39
CA GLY A 239 39.90 -7.61 -4.31
C GLY A 239 40.24 -8.12 -5.71
N ALA A 240 39.83 -7.38 -6.72
CA ALA A 240 40.22 -7.62 -8.11
C ALA A 240 40.58 -6.29 -8.78
N LYS A 241 41.51 -6.34 -9.74
CA LYS A 241 41.83 -5.17 -10.57
C LYS A 241 40.61 -4.81 -11.41
N PHE A 242 40.21 -3.56 -11.39
CA PHE A 242 39.08 -3.03 -12.16
C PHE A 242 39.61 -2.35 -13.42
N ALA A 243 39.74 -3.12 -14.49
CA ALA A 243 40.22 -2.65 -15.79
C ALA A 243 39.49 -3.39 -16.92
N SER A 244 39.37 -2.75 -18.10
CA SER A 244 38.61 -3.27 -19.24
C SER A 244 39.12 -4.62 -19.77
N ASN A 245 40.39 -4.96 -19.53
CA ASN A 245 41.00 -6.22 -19.94
C ASN A 245 40.95 -7.31 -18.86
N VAL A 246 40.31 -7.06 -17.72
CA VAL A 246 40.20 -8.03 -16.62
C VAL A 246 38.79 -8.62 -16.60
N ASN A 247 38.69 -9.94 -16.75
CA ASN A 247 37.42 -10.65 -16.64
C ASN A 247 37.03 -10.83 -15.16
N LEU A 248 36.11 -10.01 -14.66
CA LEU A 248 35.63 -10.08 -13.28
C LEU A 248 34.70 -11.28 -13.00
N GLN A 249 34.20 -11.97 -14.03
CA GLN A 249 33.46 -13.23 -13.86
C GLN A 249 34.38 -14.39 -13.45
N PHE A 250 35.65 -14.33 -13.85
CA PHE A 250 36.60 -15.39 -13.54
C PHE A 250 37.13 -15.25 -12.11
N PHE A 251 36.77 -16.19 -11.24
CA PHE A 251 37.15 -16.17 -9.81
C PHE A 251 38.66 -16.06 -9.58
N GLY A 252 39.50 -16.57 -10.51
CA GLY A 252 40.96 -16.49 -10.42
C GLY A 252 41.53 -15.07 -10.47
N ASN A 253 40.77 -14.09 -10.95
CA ASN A 253 41.15 -12.68 -10.92
C ASN A 253 40.89 -12.00 -9.55
N TRP A 254 40.23 -12.71 -8.63
CA TRP A 254 39.91 -12.21 -7.28
C TRP A 254 40.86 -12.77 -6.24
N LYS A 255 41.57 -11.88 -5.54
CA LYS A 255 42.51 -12.24 -4.47
C LYS A 255 41.91 -11.96 -3.10
N THR A 256 42.14 -12.85 -2.15
CA THR A 256 41.80 -12.61 -0.74
C THR A 256 42.80 -11.63 -0.14
N LEU A 257 42.33 -10.47 0.28
CA LEU A 257 43.11 -9.48 1.00
C LEU A 257 43.19 -9.84 2.49
N ILE A 258 42.05 -10.18 3.09
CA ILE A 258 41.94 -10.57 4.51
C ILE A 258 40.95 -11.73 4.62
N ALA A 259 41.37 -12.85 5.22
CA ALA A 259 40.54 -14.04 5.43
C ALA A 259 39.66 -13.96 6.69
N LYS A 260 39.14 -12.77 7.00
CA LYS A 260 38.22 -12.50 8.12
C LYS A 260 37.08 -11.63 7.60
N LYS A 261 35.86 -11.94 8.01
CA LYS A 261 34.68 -11.12 7.69
C LYS A 261 34.86 -9.73 8.31
N LEU A 262 34.89 -8.72 7.45
CA LEU A 262 34.98 -7.30 7.82
C LEU A 262 33.94 -6.53 7.02
N SER A 263 33.35 -5.49 7.60
CA SER A 263 32.67 -4.46 6.81
C SER A 263 33.71 -3.58 6.11
N LEU A 264 33.32 -2.96 4.99
CA LEU A 264 34.18 -2.07 4.22
C LEU A 264 33.44 -0.81 3.77
N SER A 265 34.18 0.27 3.51
CA SER A 265 33.69 1.47 2.84
C SER A 265 34.81 2.13 2.03
N ASN A 266 34.44 3.03 1.13
CA ASN A 266 35.38 3.86 0.37
C ASN A 266 36.20 4.75 1.31
N PHE A 267 37.52 4.85 1.10
CA PHE A 267 38.39 5.77 1.84
C PHE A 267 39.46 6.35 0.90
N GLN A 268 39.32 7.61 0.47
CA GLN A 268 40.25 8.24 -0.48
C GLN A 268 40.50 7.34 -1.71
N ASN A 269 41.76 6.95 -1.98
CA ASN A 269 42.12 6.01 -3.06
C ASN A 269 42.22 4.55 -2.57
N GLY A 270 41.67 4.24 -1.41
CA GLY A 270 41.70 2.94 -0.75
C GLY A 270 40.36 2.59 -0.11
N ILE A 271 40.42 1.76 0.93
CA ILE A 271 39.25 1.29 1.68
C ILE A 271 39.47 1.48 3.18
N ILE A 272 38.38 1.71 3.90
CA ILE A 272 38.32 1.56 5.35
C ILE A 272 37.62 0.25 5.67
N LEU A 273 38.09 -0.43 6.69
CA LEU A 273 37.67 -1.77 7.11
C LEU A 273 37.28 -1.73 8.58
N ALA A 274 36.23 -2.45 8.94
CA ALA A 274 35.78 -2.56 10.32
C ALA A 274 35.51 -4.03 10.70
N SER A 275 36.10 -4.49 11.80
CA SER A 275 35.79 -5.79 12.39
C SER A 275 34.58 -5.72 13.31
N ASP A 276 33.90 -6.84 13.49
CA ASP A 276 32.80 -6.98 14.44
C ASP A 276 33.23 -6.75 15.90
N LEU A 277 34.52 -6.86 16.19
CA LEU A 277 35.14 -6.51 17.47
C LEU A 277 35.49 -5.02 17.61
N GLY A 278 35.12 -4.17 16.64
CA GLY A 278 35.33 -2.73 16.68
C GLY A 278 36.72 -2.27 16.25
N GLU A 279 37.53 -3.11 15.62
CA GLU A 279 38.81 -2.69 15.04
C GLU A 279 38.55 -2.02 13.70
N ILE A 280 38.88 -0.75 13.56
CA ILE A 280 38.68 0.03 12.34
C ILE A 280 40.04 0.44 11.81
N PHE A 281 40.33 0.11 10.56
CA PHE A 281 41.61 0.44 9.94
C PHE A 281 41.49 0.70 8.45
N THR A 282 42.50 1.37 7.88
CA THR A 282 42.52 1.73 6.45
C THR A 282 43.51 0.88 5.68
N TYR A 283 43.22 0.66 4.39
CA TYR A 283 44.10 0.00 3.43
C TYR A 283 44.18 0.83 2.15
N GLN A 284 45.37 1.31 1.81
CA GLN A 284 45.60 2.17 0.65
C GLN A 284 46.99 1.90 0.08
N ASN A 285 47.12 1.83 -1.25
CA ASN A 285 48.40 1.62 -1.94
C ASN A 285 49.21 0.42 -1.40
N GLY A 286 48.54 -0.69 -1.08
CA GLY A 286 49.20 -1.90 -0.58
C GLY A 286 49.56 -1.88 0.90
N LYS A 287 49.30 -0.79 1.63
CA LYS A 287 49.69 -0.61 3.03
C LYS A 287 48.49 -0.42 3.94
N TYR A 288 48.60 -0.93 5.16
CA TYR A 288 47.68 -0.64 6.26
C TYR A 288 48.02 0.72 6.88
N GLY A 289 47.00 1.51 7.16
CA GLY A 289 47.12 2.86 7.70
C GLY A 289 46.48 3.00 9.09
N ASN A 290 45.79 4.13 9.31
CA ASN A 290 45.14 4.50 10.56
C ASN A 290 44.44 3.31 11.23
N PHE A 291 44.58 3.20 12.55
CA PHE A 291 43.90 2.22 13.39
C PHE A 291 43.13 2.94 14.50
N ILE A 292 41.87 2.58 14.67
CA ILE A 292 40.98 3.11 15.71
C ILE A 292 40.21 1.94 16.32
N LYS A 293 40.08 1.93 17.64
CA LYS A 293 39.27 0.95 18.36
C LYS A 293 37.93 1.57 18.78
N PHE A 294 36.84 1.07 18.23
CA PHE A 294 35.50 1.34 18.70
C PHE A 294 35.12 0.36 19.82
N THR A 295 34.54 0.88 20.91
CA THR A 295 34.04 0.06 22.01
C THR A 295 32.62 -0.39 21.72
N GLY A 296 32.49 -1.60 21.16
CA GLY A 296 31.21 -2.22 20.87
C GLY A 296 31.25 -3.07 19.61
N LYS A 297 30.14 -3.75 19.31
CA LYS A 297 30.00 -4.53 18.09
C LYS A 297 29.73 -3.63 16.89
N VAL A 298 30.52 -3.74 15.84
CA VAL A 298 30.27 -3.06 14.56
C VAL A 298 29.53 -4.01 13.62
N GLU A 299 28.38 -3.58 13.12
CA GLU A 299 27.61 -4.32 12.11
C GLU A 299 27.99 -3.90 10.70
N ASP A 300 28.21 -2.60 10.48
CA ASP A 300 28.59 -2.02 9.19
C ASP A 300 29.33 -0.69 9.40
N ILE A 301 30.11 -0.26 8.40
CA ILE A 301 30.70 1.07 8.31
C ILE A 301 30.37 1.68 6.96
N ASP A 302 29.75 2.87 6.96
CA ASP A 302 29.30 3.56 5.75
C ASP A 302 29.92 4.94 5.62
N LEU A 303 30.32 5.31 4.40
CA LEU A 303 30.77 6.67 4.12
C LEU A 303 29.58 7.63 4.24
N VAL A 304 29.74 8.67 5.05
CA VAL A 304 28.72 9.71 5.24
C VAL A 304 29.06 10.91 4.36
N ASN A 305 30.30 11.37 4.45
CA ASN A 305 30.90 12.39 3.61
C ASN A 305 32.41 12.15 3.48
N SER A 306 33.19 13.09 2.95
CA SER A 306 34.62 12.91 2.69
C SER A 306 35.48 12.57 3.91
N GLN A 307 35.01 12.85 5.13
CA GLN A 307 35.78 12.65 6.38
C GLN A 307 35.01 11.88 7.47
N GLU A 308 33.71 11.70 7.32
CA GLU A 308 32.87 11.07 8.34
C GLU A 308 32.33 9.72 7.87
N TYR A 309 32.31 8.77 8.80
CA TYR A 309 31.82 7.42 8.61
C TYR A 309 30.80 7.07 9.68
N PHE A 310 29.69 6.50 9.25
CA PHE A 310 28.67 5.96 10.14
C PHE A 310 29.12 4.57 10.56
N ILE A 311 29.36 4.39 11.87
CA ILE A 311 29.55 3.07 12.47
C ILE A 311 28.18 2.62 12.93
N LYS A 312 27.64 1.65 12.21
CA LYS A 312 26.40 0.97 12.59
C LYS A 312 26.69 -0.01 13.72
N SER A 313 26.05 0.21 14.86
CA SER A 313 26.10 -0.70 16.00
C SER A 313 24.73 -0.83 16.65
N LEU A 314 24.55 -1.91 17.43
CA LEU A 314 23.29 -2.13 18.14
C LEU A 314 22.96 -0.93 19.03
N ASN A 315 21.76 -0.40 18.84
CA ASN A 315 21.16 0.67 19.64
C ASN A 315 21.93 2.00 19.71
N SER A 316 22.80 2.30 18.75
CA SER A 316 23.44 3.62 18.68
C SER A 316 23.87 3.98 17.27
N ALA A 317 23.73 5.26 16.94
CA ALA A 317 24.37 5.84 15.78
C ALA A 317 25.69 6.50 16.20
N ASN A 318 26.81 6.07 15.64
CA ASN A 318 28.13 6.64 15.92
C ASN A 318 28.75 7.17 14.63
N ILE A 319 29.38 8.34 14.73
CA ILE A 319 30.10 8.98 13.63
C ILE A 319 31.59 8.95 13.95
N LEU A 320 32.36 8.28 13.11
CA LEU A 320 33.81 8.34 13.09
C LEU A 320 34.25 9.47 12.18
N ASN A 321 35.02 10.43 12.71
CA ASN A 321 35.73 11.42 11.92
C ASN A 321 37.18 10.94 11.72
N VAL A 322 37.57 10.65 10.49
CA VAL A 322 38.93 10.11 10.19
C VAL A 322 40.01 11.18 10.17
N ALA A 323 39.67 12.47 10.10
CA ALA A 323 40.66 13.55 10.09
C ALA A 323 41.28 13.77 11.48
N ASN A 324 40.48 13.58 12.54
CA ASN A 324 40.94 13.71 13.94
C ASN A 324 40.84 12.39 14.74
N LEU A 325 40.46 11.29 14.09
CA LEU A 325 40.31 9.95 14.68
C LEU A 325 39.33 9.90 15.87
N SER A 326 38.36 10.80 15.92
CA SER A 326 37.36 10.85 16.99
C SER A 326 36.09 10.08 16.63
N ILE A 327 35.45 9.48 17.65
CA ILE A 327 34.15 8.81 17.50
C ILE A 327 33.13 9.54 18.38
N ASN A 328 32.12 10.12 17.73
CA ASN A 328 31.03 10.81 18.39
C ASN A 328 29.76 9.96 18.31
N LYS A 329 29.19 9.62 19.47
CA LYS A 329 27.87 8.98 19.54
C LYS A 329 26.80 10.06 19.38
N ILE A 330 25.84 9.83 18.48
CA ILE A 330 24.63 10.65 18.41
C ILE A 330 23.72 10.20 19.55
N VAL A 331 23.70 10.96 20.64
CA VAL A 331 22.88 10.69 21.84
C VAL A 331 21.57 11.42 21.72
N GLU A 332 20.55 10.72 21.22
CA GLU A 332 19.20 11.26 21.09
C GLU A 332 18.20 10.14 21.43
N ASN A 333 17.20 10.42 22.28
CA ASN A 333 16.24 9.42 22.76
C ASN A 333 15.41 8.77 21.63
N LYS A 334 15.34 9.46 20.49
CA LYS A 334 14.64 9.00 19.29
C LYS A 334 15.48 8.06 18.43
N ILE A 335 16.81 8.01 18.58
CA ILE A 335 17.66 7.06 17.85
C ILE A 335 17.82 5.84 18.72
N GLN A 336 17.06 4.78 18.42
CA GLN A 336 17.03 3.58 19.24
C GLN A 336 17.59 2.37 18.52
N GLN A 337 17.43 2.27 17.20
CA GLN A 337 17.87 1.15 16.37
C GLN A 337 18.19 1.64 14.94
N SER A 338 19.23 2.47 14.80
CA SER A 338 19.68 3.00 13.51
C SER A 338 20.13 1.91 12.55
N ARG A 339 19.59 1.92 11.33
CA ARG A 339 19.87 0.94 10.26
C ARG A 339 20.69 1.51 9.11
N GLN A 340 20.49 2.79 8.79
CA GLN A 340 21.17 3.53 7.73
C GLN A 340 21.29 5.00 8.14
N LEU A 341 22.36 5.67 7.69
CA LEU A 341 22.56 7.10 7.86
C LEU A 341 23.12 7.72 6.57
N LYS A 342 22.56 8.85 6.16
CA LYS A 342 23.10 9.71 5.09
C LYS A 342 23.19 11.15 5.56
N SER A 343 24.12 11.91 4.98
CA SER A 343 24.21 13.35 5.22
C SER A 343 24.01 14.12 3.93
N GLU A 344 23.26 15.22 4.01
CA GLU A 344 23.20 16.22 2.94
C GLU A 344 24.37 17.20 3.06
N LEU A 345 24.66 17.62 4.30
CA LEU A 345 25.72 18.55 4.67
C LEU A 345 26.39 18.06 5.96
N ILE A 346 27.61 18.51 6.23
CA ILE A 346 28.32 18.19 7.47
C ILE A 346 27.43 18.55 8.69
N GLY A 347 27.24 17.59 9.60
CA GLY A 347 26.39 17.75 10.79
C GLY A 347 24.88 17.67 10.54
N LYS A 348 24.41 17.50 9.29
CA LYS A 348 23.00 17.31 8.93
C LYS A 348 22.77 15.88 8.45
N TYR A 349 22.12 15.09 9.31
CA TYR A 349 21.96 13.66 9.16
C TYR A 349 20.49 13.27 8.99
N TRP A 350 20.28 12.31 8.11
CA TRP A 350 19.05 11.54 7.94
C TRP A 350 19.33 10.10 8.35
N ILE A 351 18.47 9.54 9.19
CA ILE A 351 18.66 8.24 9.83
C ILE A 351 17.40 7.40 9.61
N ALA A 352 17.59 6.19 9.09
CA ALA A 352 16.56 5.17 9.08
C ALA A 352 16.65 4.44 10.41
N ASP A 353 15.68 4.66 11.30
CA ASP A 353 15.60 4.02 12.61
C ASP A 353 14.46 3.00 12.62
N TYR A 354 14.75 1.79 13.10
CA TYR A 354 13.75 0.71 13.10
C TYR A 354 12.58 0.94 14.06
N LYS A 355 12.69 1.82 15.05
CA LYS A 355 11.59 2.09 16.00
C LYS A 355 10.87 3.39 15.70
N ASN A 356 11.58 4.39 15.20
CA ASN A 356 11.07 5.76 15.06
C ASN A 356 11.00 6.25 13.60
N GLY A 357 11.31 5.37 12.66
CA GLY A 357 11.22 5.59 11.21
C GLY A 357 12.30 6.52 10.67
N LEU A 358 11.93 7.41 9.76
CA LEU A 358 12.85 8.41 9.23
C LEU A 358 13.06 9.53 10.26
N ILE A 359 14.28 9.67 10.76
CA ILE A 359 14.69 10.73 11.69
C ILE A 359 15.64 11.69 10.95
N GLY A 360 15.51 12.99 11.19
CA GLY A 360 16.48 13.96 10.69
C GLY A 360 16.64 15.18 11.59
N ASN A 361 17.78 15.88 11.47
CA ASN A 361 18.11 17.10 12.21
C ASN A 361 18.30 18.33 11.30
N SER A 362 17.66 18.36 10.13
CA SER A 362 17.72 19.49 9.20
C SER A 362 17.40 20.83 9.87
N GLU A 363 16.45 20.85 10.81
CA GLU A 363 16.05 22.05 11.60
C GLU A 363 16.83 22.23 12.91
N GLY A 364 17.92 21.48 13.12
CA GLY A 364 18.80 21.59 14.30
C GLY A 364 18.48 20.64 15.44
N THR A 365 17.26 20.09 15.50
CA THR A 365 16.88 19.03 16.46
C THR A 365 16.39 17.79 15.72
N TYR A 366 16.61 16.62 16.31
CA TYR A 366 16.14 15.37 15.73
C TYR A 366 14.63 15.20 15.89
N LYS A 367 13.93 15.02 14.76
CA LYS A 367 12.50 14.68 14.73
C LYS A 367 12.22 13.57 13.73
N SER A 368 11.11 12.86 13.95
CA SER A 368 10.61 11.88 12.99
C SER A 368 9.83 12.60 11.90
N TYR A 369 10.01 12.13 10.66
CA TYR A 369 9.34 12.60 9.44
C TYR A 369 8.49 11.50 8.81
N SER A 370 8.35 10.38 9.53
CA SER A 370 7.54 9.26 9.09
C SER A 370 6.07 9.65 9.10
N PRO A 371 5.27 9.19 8.13
CA PRO A 371 3.83 9.35 8.18
C PRO A 371 3.26 8.76 9.47
N ILE A 372 2.31 9.47 10.07
CA ILE A 372 1.54 8.94 11.20
C ILE A 372 0.75 7.73 10.69
N SER A 373 1.09 6.53 11.16
CA SER A 373 0.26 5.35 11.04
C SER A 373 -0.61 5.27 12.29
N LEU A 374 -1.93 5.18 12.11
CA LEU A 374 -2.82 4.80 13.21
C LEU A 374 -2.38 3.43 13.72
N ASP A 375 -1.96 3.39 14.98
CA ASP A 375 -1.56 2.15 15.64
C ASP A 375 -2.81 1.27 15.75
N THR A 376 -2.88 0.22 14.96
CA THR A 376 -4.01 -0.72 14.99
C THR A 376 -3.85 -1.62 16.20
N LEU A 377 -4.36 -1.17 17.35
CA LEU A 377 -4.49 -1.98 18.55
C LEU A 377 -5.21 -3.29 18.20
N TYR A 378 -4.57 -4.41 18.53
CA TYR A 378 -5.10 -5.75 18.27
C TYR A 378 -6.29 -6.04 19.19
N GLN A 379 -7.52 -5.91 18.67
CA GLN A 379 -8.68 -6.55 19.27
C GLN A 379 -8.77 -8.01 18.77
N THR A 380 -9.36 -8.88 19.58
CA THR A 380 -9.70 -10.26 19.20
C THR A 380 -10.46 -10.27 17.87
N ARG A 381 -10.14 -11.18 16.95
CA ARG A 381 -10.84 -11.26 15.65
C ARG A 381 -12.31 -11.54 15.90
N GLN A 382 -13.20 -10.73 15.31
CA GLN A 382 -14.66 -10.86 15.46
C GLN A 382 -15.16 -12.22 14.96
N ASP A 383 -14.46 -12.84 14.01
CA ASP A 383 -14.78 -14.17 13.47
C ASP A 383 -14.34 -15.37 14.34
N SER A 384 -13.86 -15.12 15.57
CA SER A 384 -13.51 -16.19 16.51
C SER A 384 -14.70 -16.66 17.32
N ILE A 385 -15.65 -15.76 17.59
CA ILE A 385 -16.90 -16.04 18.30
C ILE A 385 -18.01 -15.27 17.60
N VAL A 386 -18.99 -15.98 17.04
CA VAL A 386 -20.20 -15.38 16.46
C VAL A 386 -21.44 -15.79 17.24
N LEU A 387 -22.50 -15.00 17.12
CA LEU A 387 -23.79 -15.28 17.72
C LEU A 387 -24.77 -15.71 16.64
N ASP A 388 -25.60 -16.70 16.94
CA ASP A 388 -26.83 -16.95 16.18
C ASP A 388 -28.01 -16.11 16.70
N LEU A 389 -29.17 -16.26 16.07
CA LEU A 389 -30.38 -15.48 16.41
C LEU A 389 -30.94 -15.78 17.82
N GLU A 390 -30.59 -16.92 18.42
CA GLU A 390 -30.97 -17.27 19.80
C GLU A 390 -29.90 -16.86 20.82
N GLY A 391 -28.80 -16.25 20.37
CA GLY A 391 -27.70 -15.83 21.22
C GLY A 391 -26.75 -16.97 21.61
N ASN A 392 -26.80 -18.12 20.94
CA ASN A 392 -25.79 -19.16 21.15
C ASN A 392 -24.44 -18.68 20.60
N ARG A 393 -23.38 -18.92 21.36
CA ARG A 393 -22.01 -18.54 21.01
C ARG A 393 -21.35 -19.67 20.23
N TRP A 394 -21.05 -19.44 18.96
CA TRP A 394 -20.31 -20.35 18.10
C TRP A 394 -18.83 -19.97 18.10
N ILE A 395 -17.99 -20.85 18.63
CA ILE A 395 -16.59 -20.57 18.96
C ILE A 395 -15.68 -21.54 18.20
N ARG A 396 -14.92 -21.03 17.23
CA ARG A 396 -13.89 -21.86 16.56
C ARG A 396 -12.81 -22.23 17.57
N GLN A 397 -12.40 -23.50 17.57
CA GLN A 397 -11.51 -24.03 18.61
C GLN A 397 -10.01 -23.95 18.25
N GLY A 398 -9.67 -23.45 17.06
CA GLY A 398 -8.28 -23.38 16.61
C GLY A 398 -7.65 -24.77 16.51
N ASP A 399 -6.54 -24.99 17.21
CA ASP A 399 -5.77 -26.24 17.15
C ASP A 399 -6.50 -27.43 17.77
N PHE A 400 -7.47 -27.21 18.66
CA PHE A 400 -8.31 -28.28 19.21
C PHE A 400 -9.32 -28.84 18.18
N GLY A 401 -9.56 -28.11 17.08
CA GLY A 401 -10.44 -28.52 15.98
C GLY A 401 -11.94 -28.37 16.29
N GLY A 402 -12.75 -28.23 15.23
CA GLY A 402 -14.20 -28.09 15.26
C GLY A 402 -14.69 -26.73 15.75
N ILE A 403 -15.97 -26.68 16.10
CA ILE A 403 -16.63 -25.51 16.67
C ILE A 403 -17.29 -25.93 17.98
N LEU A 404 -17.07 -25.17 19.05
CA LEU A 404 -17.81 -25.30 20.30
C LEU A 404 -18.97 -24.32 20.28
N VAL A 405 -20.18 -24.80 20.52
CA VAL A 405 -21.37 -23.97 20.66
C VAL A 405 -21.79 -23.94 22.11
N ILE A 406 -22.00 -22.74 22.66
CA ILE A 406 -22.43 -22.53 24.05
C ILE A 406 -23.72 -21.71 24.06
N SER A 407 -24.81 -22.30 24.57
CA SER A 407 -26.08 -21.58 24.70
C SER A 407 -26.03 -20.50 25.79
N PRO A 408 -27.00 -19.56 25.82
CA PRO A 408 -27.17 -18.64 26.95
C PRO A 408 -27.37 -19.37 28.30
N LYS A 409 -27.87 -20.61 28.27
CA LYS A 409 -28.05 -21.48 29.44
C LYS A 409 -26.82 -22.33 29.77
N ASN A 410 -25.66 -22.04 29.16
CA ASN A 410 -24.39 -22.77 29.31
C ASN A 410 -24.44 -24.26 28.89
N GLN A 411 -25.41 -24.65 28.08
CA GLN A 411 -25.36 -25.95 27.40
C GLN A 411 -24.26 -25.92 26.34
N ARG A 412 -23.56 -27.04 26.14
CA ARG A 412 -22.43 -27.15 25.23
C ARG A 412 -22.69 -28.21 24.18
N GLN A 413 -22.40 -27.90 22.93
CA GLN A 413 -22.42 -28.84 21.82
C GLN A 413 -21.14 -28.69 20.99
N PHE A 414 -20.59 -29.81 20.54
CA PHE A 414 -19.41 -29.81 19.67
C PHE A 414 -19.82 -30.14 18.23
N VAL A 415 -19.35 -29.31 17.30
CA VAL A 415 -19.62 -29.40 15.88
C VAL A 415 -18.36 -29.88 15.18
N SER A 416 -18.48 -30.94 14.39
CA SER A 416 -17.37 -31.67 13.77
C SER A 416 -17.72 -32.20 12.38
N THR A 417 -16.84 -33.00 11.78
CA THR A 417 -17.03 -33.58 10.44
C THR A 417 -18.08 -34.70 10.38
N GLY A 418 -18.58 -35.20 11.50
CA GLY A 418 -19.55 -36.30 11.54
C GLY A 418 -20.95 -35.88 11.07
N VAL A 419 -21.64 -36.79 10.38
CA VAL A 419 -23.08 -36.66 10.07
C VAL A 419 -23.87 -36.65 11.38
N GLY A 420 -24.84 -35.75 11.51
CA GLY A 420 -25.56 -35.44 12.75
C GLY A 420 -24.75 -34.68 13.79
N SER A 421 -23.48 -34.36 13.50
CA SER A 421 -22.58 -33.59 14.35
C SER A 421 -22.14 -32.27 13.71
N GLY A 422 -22.80 -31.84 12.62
CA GLY A 422 -22.51 -30.60 11.92
C GLY A 422 -22.01 -30.80 10.49
N SER A 423 -21.52 -31.99 10.12
CA SER A 423 -21.06 -32.32 8.77
C SER A 423 -20.03 -31.33 8.18
N LEU A 424 -19.08 -30.87 9.01
CA LEU A 424 -18.03 -29.97 8.55
C LEU A 424 -17.14 -30.67 7.48
N PRO A 425 -16.67 -29.96 6.44
CA PRO A 425 -15.70 -30.52 5.50
C PRO A 425 -14.32 -30.78 6.14
N SER A 426 -14.01 -30.07 7.23
CA SER A 426 -12.80 -30.23 8.03
C SER A 426 -13.00 -29.66 9.43
N ASN A 427 -12.36 -30.27 10.44
CA ASN A 427 -12.30 -29.72 11.80
C ASN A 427 -11.37 -28.50 11.89
N ASN A 428 -10.56 -28.21 10.88
CA ASN A 428 -9.67 -27.04 10.90
C ASN A 428 -10.43 -25.77 10.49
N VAL A 429 -11.29 -25.28 11.37
CA VAL A 429 -12.14 -24.10 11.15
C VAL A 429 -11.35 -22.83 11.40
N LYS A 430 -11.26 -21.98 10.38
CA LYS A 430 -10.43 -20.76 10.39
C LYS A 430 -11.24 -19.49 10.60
N SER A 431 -12.52 -19.47 10.23
CA SER A 431 -13.39 -18.30 10.36
C SER A 431 -14.85 -18.67 10.47
N LEU A 432 -15.61 -17.80 11.14
CA LEU A 432 -17.06 -17.89 11.30
C LEU A 432 -17.68 -16.53 10.97
N ALA A 433 -18.84 -16.53 10.31
CA ALA A 433 -19.61 -15.32 10.05
C ALA A 433 -21.11 -15.64 10.07
N THR A 434 -21.87 -14.94 10.91
CA THR A 434 -23.33 -14.93 10.82
C THR A 434 -23.73 -13.88 9.79
N ASP A 435 -24.55 -14.28 8.83
CA ASP A 435 -25.00 -13.39 7.78
C ASP A 435 -26.31 -12.67 8.14
N ARG A 436 -26.78 -11.78 7.25
CA ARG A 436 -27.96 -10.94 7.52
C ARG A 436 -29.28 -11.71 7.52
N ASP A 437 -29.29 -12.95 7.00
CA ASP A 437 -30.45 -13.83 7.00
C ASP A 437 -30.44 -14.80 8.19
N GLY A 438 -29.44 -14.71 9.07
CA GLY A 438 -29.28 -15.55 10.25
C GLY A 438 -28.58 -16.89 9.98
N GLN A 439 -28.09 -17.12 8.76
CA GLN A 439 -27.29 -18.30 8.44
C GLN A 439 -25.87 -18.14 8.99
N LEU A 440 -25.25 -19.25 9.39
CA LEU A 440 -23.87 -19.25 9.85
C LEU A 440 -22.95 -19.87 8.80
N TRP A 441 -22.00 -19.07 8.33
CA TRP A 441 -20.97 -19.46 7.38
C TRP A 441 -19.69 -19.81 8.13
N ALA A 442 -19.10 -20.97 7.83
CA ALA A 442 -17.84 -21.41 8.40
C ALA A 442 -16.79 -21.66 7.29
N GLY A 443 -15.66 -20.95 7.39
CA GLY A 443 -14.51 -21.13 6.53
C GLY A 443 -13.52 -22.13 7.14
N THR A 444 -13.12 -23.12 6.35
CA THR A 444 -12.21 -24.19 6.76
C THR A 444 -10.96 -24.25 5.87
N ASP A 445 -10.03 -25.15 6.17
CA ASP A 445 -8.92 -25.47 5.26
C ASP A 445 -9.34 -26.29 4.02
N LYS A 446 -10.61 -26.69 3.91
CA LYS A 446 -11.21 -27.42 2.77
C LYS A 446 -12.46 -26.73 2.23
N GLY A 447 -12.43 -25.39 2.15
CA GLY A 447 -13.54 -24.57 1.65
C GLY A 447 -14.56 -24.17 2.70
N VAL A 448 -15.78 -23.89 2.24
CA VAL A 448 -16.85 -23.25 3.02
C VAL A 448 -17.99 -24.22 3.30
N VAL A 449 -18.66 -24.04 4.44
CA VAL A 449 -19.90 -24.73 4.79
C VAL A 449 -20.89 -23.76 5.44
N VAL A 450 -22.19 -24.02 5.32
CA VAL A 450 -23.26 -23.14 5.79
C VAL A 450 -24.26 -23.90 6.65
N PHE A 451 -24.53 -23.37 7.85
CA PHE A 451 -25.64 -23.79 8.69
C PHE A 451 -26.83 -22.90 8.38
N ASP A 452 -27.87 -23.48 7.77
CA ASP A 452 -29.10 -22.75 7.39
C ASP A 452 -29.86 -22.26 8.63
N ASN A 453 -29.94 -23.11 9.66
CA ASN A 453 -30.51 -22.77 10.95
C ASN A 453 -29.53 -23.17 12.07
N PRO A 454 -28.55 -22.31 12.40
CA PRO A 454 -27.58 -22.60 13.47
C PRO A 454 -28.27 -22.81 14.83
N SER A 455 -29.38 -22.13 15.12
CA SER A 455 -30.09 -22.26 16.39
C SER A 455 -30.63 -23.68 16.65
N ALA A 456 -30.79 -24.51 15.62
CA ALA A 456 -31.22 -25.90 15.75
C ALA A 456 -30.21 -26.81 16.48
N VAL A 457 -28.98 -26.36 16.74
CA VAL A 457 -27.90 -27.12 17.38
C VAL A 457 -28.25 -27.75 18.73
N PHE A 458 -29.17 -27.14 19.50
CA PHE A 458 -29.67 -27.69 20.77
C PHE A 458 -31.08 -28.30 20.67
N SER A 459 -31.65 -28.41 19.47
CA SER A 459 -33.03 -28.88 19.27
C SER A 459 -33.20 -30.41 19.38
N GLY A 460 -32.10 -31.17 19.38
CA GLY A 460 -32.12 -32.63 19.30
C GLY A 460 -32.45 -33.17 17.89
N LYS A 461 -32.62 -32.30 16.90
CA LYS A 461 -32.79 -32.67 15.47
C LYS A 461 -31.47 -32.55 14.72
N ASN A 462 -31.44 -33.02 13.47
CA ASN A 462 -30.29 -32.81 12.59
C ASN A 462 -30.06 -31.30 12.37
N PHE A 463 -28.82 -30.86 12.59
CA PHE A 463 -28.35 -29.50 12.41
C PHE A 463 -27.13 -29.44 11.47
N ASP A 464 -26.91 -30.49 10.67
CA ASP A 464 -25.79 -30.57 9.73
C ASP A 464 -25.79 -29.40 8.75
N ALA A 465 -24.58 -28.89 8.51
CA ALA A 465 -24.35 -27.86 7.54
C ALA A 465 -24.32 -28.43 6.12
N TYR A 466 -24.62 -27.59 5.12
CA TYR A 466 -24.49 -27.93 3.72
C TYR A 466 -23.31 -27.19 3.08
N ILE A 467 -22.72 -27.76 2.03
CA ILE A 467 -21.61 -27.15 1.30
C ILE A 467 -22.19 -26.43 0.08
N PRO A 468 -22.06 -25.09 -0.04
CA PRO A 468 -22.49 -24.37 -1.23
C PRO A 468 -21.75 -24.84 -2.47
N VAL A 469 -22.41 -24.74 -3.63
CA VAL A 469 -21.87 -25.17 -4.93
C VAL A 469 -21.72 -23.98 -5.86
N PHE A 470 -20.52 -23.82 -6.40
CA PHE A 470 -20.18 -22.84 -7.43
C PHE A 470 -19.59 -23.60 -8.63
N GLU A 471 -20.11 -23.36 -9.83
CA GLU A 471 -19.66 -24.02 -11.07
C GLU A 471 -19.55 -25.56 -10.94
N ARG A 472 -20.57 -26.19 -10.35
CA ARG A 472 -20.63 -27.66 -10.09
C ARG A 472 -19.52 -28.20 -9.19
N ARG A 473 -18.84 -27.34 -8.44
CA ARG A 473 -17.81 -27.71 -7.46
C ARG A 473 -18.17 -27.16 -6.09
N ARG A 474 -17.63 -27.78 -5.04
CA ARG A 474 -17.73 -27.25 -3.67
C ARG A 474 -17.12 -25.85 -3.64
N LEU A 475 -17.84 -24.89 -3.09
CA LEU A 475 -17.41 -23.50 -2.99
C LEU A 475 -16.06 -23.44 -2.27
N LEU A 476 -15.05 -22.97 -2.99
CA LEU A 476 -13.67 -22.86 -2.51
C LEU A 476 -13.10 -24.18 -1.92
N GLY A 477 -13.57 -25.35 -2.40
CA GLY A 477 -13.20 -26.64 -1.81
C GLY A 477 -11.71 -27.01 -1.84
N ASN A 478 -10.92 -26.36 -2.69
CA ASN A 478 -9.47 -26.51 -2.78
C ASN A 478 -8.70 -25.35 -2.11
N GLU A 479 -9.40 -24.41 -1.50
CA GLU A 479 -8.83 -23.23 -0.86
C GLU A 479 -8.94 -23.33 0.66
N THR A 480 -7.93 -22.79 1.34
CA THR A 480 -8.02 -22.52 2.77
C THR A 480 -8.72 -21.17 2.96
N VAL A 481 -9.94 -21.16 3.47
CA VAL A 481 -10.74 -19.95 3.69
C VAL A 481 -10.43 -19.39 5.08
N THR A 482 -9.52 -18.42 5.12
CA THR A 482 -8.94 -17.87 6.35
C THR A 482 -9.84 -16.86 7.05
N SER A 483 -10.77 -16.23 6.33
CA SER A 483 -11.67 -15.20 6.84
C SER A 483 -12.92 -15.10 5.96
N ILE A 484 -14.07 -14.86 6.59
CA ILE A 484 -15.33 -14.54 5.91
C ILE A 484 -15.87 -13.26 6.55
N ALA A 485 -16.19 -12.25 5.74
CA ALA A 485 -16.88 -11.04 6.16
C ALA A 485 -18.14 -10.84 5.33
N VAL A 486 -19.20 -10.35 5.97
CA VAL A 486 -20.50 -10.10 5.34
C VAL A 486 -20.66 -8.60 5.16
N ASP A 487 -20.87 -8.15 3.92
CA ASP A 487 -21.06 -6.71 3.65
C ASP A 487 -22.52 -6.26 3.79
N GLY A 488 -22.77 -4.95 3.59
CA GLY A 488 -24.11 -4.36 3.71
C GLY A 488 -25.15 -4.92 2.75
N GLY A 489 -24.73 -5.60 1.67
CA GLY A 489 -25.62 -6.28 0.72
C GLY A 489 -25.73 -7.78 0.96
N ASN A 490 -25.34 -8.26 2.14
CA ASN A 490 -25.28 -9.67 2.53
C ASN A 490 -24.33 -10.53 1.68
N ARG A 491 -23.39 -9.92 0.94
CA ARG A 491 -22.42 -10.63 0.11
C ARG A 491 -21.23 -11.10 0.95
N LYS A 492 -20.56 -12.15 0.48
CA LYS A 492 -19.54 -12.85 1.25
C LYS A 492 -18.15 -12.54 0.72
N TRP A 493 -17.41 -11.73 1.47
CA TRP A 493 -15.99 -11.48 1.26
C TRP A 493 -15.18 -12.60 1.91
N MET A 494 -14.55 -13.44 1.10
CA MET A 494 -13.81 -14.62 1.53
C MET A 494 -12.32 -14.42 1.28
N GLY A 495 -11.54 -14.35 2.36
CA GLY A 495 -10.08 -14.35 2.31
C GLY A 495 -9.54 -15.77 2.23
N THR A 496 -8.53 -15.97 1.38
CA THR A 496 -7.88 -17.27 1.20
C THR A 496 -6.36 -17.16 1.24
N LYS A 497 -5.65 -18.26 0.99
CA LYS A 497 -4.20 -18.22 0.72
C LYS A 497 -3.88 -17.72 -0.70
N ASN A 498 -4.86 -17.66 -1.59
CA ASN A 498 -4.71 -17.34 -3.00
C ASN A 498 -5.48 -16.07 -3.43
N GLY A 499 -5.73 -15.16 -2.50
CA GLY A 499 -6.42 -13.90 -2.75
C GLY A 499 -7.78 -13.80 -2.05
N ILE A 500 -8.60 -12.89 -2.57
CA ILE A 500 -9.91 -12.53 -2.01
C ILE A 500 -10.98 -12.83 -3.05
N PHE A 501 -12.05 -13.50 -2.63
CA PHE A 501 -13.22 -13.76 -3.45
C PHE A 501 -14.44 -13.08 -2.83
N LEU A 502 -15.21 -12.36 -3.64
CA LEU A 502 -16.50 -11.84 -3.24
C LEU A 502 -17.58 -12.66 -3.94
N PHE A 503 -18.45 -13.31 -3.17
CA PHE A 503 -19.58 -14.06 -3.70
C PHE A 503 -20.91 -13.36 -3.40
N SER A 504 -21.93 -13.67 -4.21
CA SER A 504 -23.34 -13.36 -3.95
C SER A 504 -23.78 -13.86 -2.56
N PRO A 505 -24.92 -13.37 -2.03
CA PRO A 505 -25.38 -13.78 -0.71
C PRO A 505 -25.54 -15.31 -0.54
N ASP A 506 -25.96 -16.04 -1.56
CA ASP A 506 -26.11 -17.49 -1.52
C ASP A 506 -24.82 -18.27 -1.86
N GLY A 507 -23.74 -17.57 -2.24
CA GLY A 507 -22.48 -18.20 -2.63
C GLY A 507 -22.46 -18.82 -4.02
N THR A 508 -23.48 -18.55 -4.87
CA THR A 508 -23.63 -19.19 -6.19
C THR A 508 -23.02 -18.40 -7.34
N GLU A 509 -22.71 -17.11 -7.16
CA GLU A 509 -22.11 -16.25 -8.17
C GLU A 509 -20.85 -15.56 -7.64
N LEU A 510 -19.75 -15.63 -8.40
CA LEU A 510 -18.53 -14.89 -8.13
C LEU A 510 -18.67 -13.44 -8.66
N VAL A 511 -18.60 -12.47 -7.76
CA VAL A 511 -18.72 -11.04 -8.07
C VAL A 511 -17.36 -10.42 -8.35
N ILE A 512 -16.35 -10.68 -7.51
CA ILE A 512 -15.00 -10.11 -7.62
C ILE A 512 -13.96 -11.13 -7.18
N ASN A 513 -12.81 -11.16 -7.87
CA ASN A 513 -11.61 -11.86 -7.43
C ASN A 513 -10.39 -10.91 -7.43
N PHE A 514 -9.75 -10.74 -6.27
CA PHE A 514 -8.53 -9.95 -6.12
C PHE A 514 -7.33 -10.81 -5.74
N THR A 515 -6.23 -10.59 -6.46
CA THR A 515 -4.92 -11.23 -6.29
C THR A 515 -3.82 -10.17 -6.36
N GLU A 516 -2.59 -10.51 -5.98
CA GLU A 516 -1.41 -9.66 -6.15
C GLU A 516 -1.19 -9.20 -7.58
N LYS A 517 -1.68 -9.98 -8.56
CA LYS A 517 -1.49 -9.74 -9.99
C LYS A 517 -2.42 -8.67 -10.55
N ASN A 518 -3.66 -8.61 -10.06
CA ASN A 518 -4.71 -7.73 -10.61
C ASN A 518 -5.17 -6.64 -9.64
N ALA A 519 -4.64 -6.61 -8.41
CA ALA A 519 -4.97 -5.62 -7.40
C ALA A 519 -3.70 -5.15 -6.66
N PRO A 520 -3.73 -3.95 -6.04
CA PRO A 520 -2.64 -3.45 -5.18
C PRO A 520 -2.61 -4.19 -3.82
N LEU A 521 -2.94 -5.48 -3.81
CA LEU A 521 -2.86 -6.35 -2.66
C LEU A 521 -1.38 -6.60 -2.31
N PRO A 522 -0.97 -6.49 -1.02
CA PRO A 522 0.41 -6.72 -0.61
C PRO A 522 0.85 -8.18 -0.76
N THR A 523 -0.06 -9.12 -0.47
CA THR A 523 0.11 -10.53 -0.79
C THR A 523 -1.23 -11.28 -0.94
N ASN A 524 -1.26 -12.37 -1.71
CA ASN A 524 -2.39 -13.27 -1.90
C ASN A 524 -2.81 -13.94 -0.60
N GLU A 525 -1.89 -14.10 0.35
CA GLU A 525 -2.22 -14.69 1.65
C GLU A 525 -3.02 -13.69 2.51
N ILE A 526 -4.32 -13.95 2.67
CA ILE A 526 -5.21 -13.12 3.47
C ILE A 526 -5.26 -13.67 4.88
N SER A 527 -5.02 -12.81 5.87
CA SER A 527 -5.11 -13.18 7.29
C SER A 527 -6.49 -12.92 7.87
N TYR A 528 -7.11 -11.80 7.49
CA TYR A 528 -8.40 -11.35 8.00
C TYR A 528 -9.06 -10.32 7.07
N ILE A 529 -10.38 -10.36 6.96
CA ILE A 529 -11.18 -9.35 6.28
C ILE A 529 -12.28 -8.87 7.24
N THR A 530 -12.59 -7.57 7.21
CA THR A 530 -13.83 -7.04 7.78
C THR A 530 -14.42 -5.99 6.84
N ALA A 531 -15.75 -5.92 6.78
CA ALA A 531 -16.49 -4.94 6.00
C ALA A 531 -17.22 -3.99 6.95
N GLU A 532 -16.95 -2.69 6.85
CA GLU A 532 -17.69 -1.67 7.60
C GLU A 532 -19.02 -1.42 6.87
N PRO A 533 -20.18 -1.86 7.40
CA PRO A 533 -21.44 -1.84 6.66
C PRO A 533 -21.90 -0.42 6.33
N ASN A 534 -21.70 0.57 7.22
CA ASN A 534 -22.21 1.92 6.98
C ASN A 534 -21.47 2.63 5.87
N THR A 535 -20.17 2.41 5.80
CA THR A 535 -19.35 3.05 4.78
C THR A 535 -19.26 2.16 3.55
N GLY A 536 -19.19 0.84 3.66
CA GLY A 536 -18.81 -0.05 2.56
C GLY A 536 -17.29 -0.18 2.36
N GLU A 537 -16.49 0.35 3.29
CA GLU A 537 -15.04 0.11 3.29
C GLU A 537 -14.73 -1.32 3.77
N VAL A 538 -13.94 -2.05 3.00
CA VAL A 538 -13.51 -3.41 3.31
C VAL A 538 -12.05 -3.39 3.70
N TYR A 539 -11.74 -3.67 4.97
CA TYR A 539 -10.38 -3.74 5.49
C TYR A 539 -9.84 -5.15 5.34
N ILE A 540 -8.63 -5.24 4.79
CA ILE A 540 -7.99 -6.50 4.42
C ILE A 540 -6.61 -6.53 5.07
N ARG A 541 -6.41 -7.47 5.98
CA ARG A 541 -5.12 -7.72 6.62
C ARG A 541 -4.40 -8.87 5.92
N THR A 542 -3.15 -8.62 5.55
CA THR A 542 -2.22 -9.63 5.03
C THR A 542 -0.98 -9.72 5.92
N PRO A 543 -0.17 -10.78 5.81
CA PRO A 543 1.13 -10.84 6.48
C PRO A 543 2.09 -9.71 6.10
N LYS A 544 1.94 -9.13 4.89
CA LYS A 544 2.78 -8.04 4.36
C LYS A 544 2.15 -6.65 4.52
N GLY A 545 1.17 -6.51 5.42
CA GLY A 545 0.53 -5.24 5.75
C GLY A 545 -0.96 -5.21 5.45
N MET A 546 -1.60 -4.09 5.82
CA MET A 546 -3.04 -3.90 5.71
C MET A 546 -3.38 -2.92 4.58
N VAL A 547 -4.46 -3.21 3.86
CA VAL A 547 -5.05 -2.35 2.85
C VAL A 547 -6.56 -2.27 3.07
N SER A 548 -7.22 -1.27 2.49
CA SER A 548 -8.68 -1.25 2.40
C SER A 548 -9.13 -1.02 0.97
N TYR A 549 -10.30 -1.57 0.64
CA TYR A 549 -10.97 -1.42 -0.64
C TYR A 549 -12.33 -0.79 -0.43
N ARG A 550 -12.66 0.22 -1.23
CA ARG A 550 -13.98 0.83 -1.22
C ARG A 550 -14.96 -0.05 -2.00
N GLY A 551 -15.77 -0.83 -1.27
CA GLY A 551 -16.77 -1.73 -1.83
C GLY A 551 -17.98 -1.01 -2.45
N THR A 552 -18.87 -1.81 -3.04
CA THR A 552 -20.09 -1.36 -3.74
C THR A 552 -21.37 -1.59 -2.93
N ALA A 553 -21.25 -1.90 -1.64
CA ALA A 553 -22.37 -2.26 -0.78
C ALA A 553 -22.26 -1.52 0.55
N THR A 554 -23.38 -0.97 1.01
CA THR A 554 -23.52 -0.33 2.31
C THR A 554 -24.76 -0.87 3.01
N GLU A 555 -24.92 -0.57 4.29
CA GLU A 555 -26.18 -0.75 5.00
C GLU A 555 -27.31 0.00 4.28
N GLY A 556 -28.47 -0.64 4.17
CA GLY A 556 -29.68 -0.01 3.65
C GLY A 556 -30.30 0.94 4.65
N SER A 557 -30.84 2.05 4.16
CA SER A 557 -31.64 2.96 5.00
C SER A 557 -32.99 2.34 5.33
N LEU A 558 -33.54 2.68 6.51
CA LEU A 558 -34.85 2.18 6.95
C LEU A 558 -36.02 2.69 6.08
N LYS A 559 -35.86 3.89 5.52
CA LYS A 559 -36.82 4.54 4.63
C LYS A 559 -36.08 5.38 3.60
N GLN A 560 -36.71 5.61 2.46
CA GLN A 560 -36.16 6.49 1.44
C GLN A 560 -36.21 7.96 1.91
N ASP A 561 -35.07 8.66 1.88
CA ASP A 561 -34.92 10.06 2.30
C ASP A 561 -34.04 10.83 1.28
N GLU A 562 -34.56 11.93 0.76
CA GLU A 562 -33.86 12.79 -0.19
C GLU A 562 -32.54 13.37 0.37
N ASN A 563 -32.46 13.59 1.68
CA ASN A 563 -31.27 14.12 2.33
C ASN A 563 -30.20 13.05 2.56
N ALA A 564 -30.60 11.77 2.55
CA ALA A 564 -29.70 10.64 2.70
C ALA A 564 -29.06 10.25 1.36
N VAL A 565 -29.79 10.38 0.25
CA VAL A 565 -29.30 9.93 -1.06
C VAL A 565 -28.19 10.83 -1.58
N LYS A 566 -27.03 10.20 -1.84
CA LYS A 566 -25.84 10.87 -2.36
C LYS A 566 -25.39 10.21 -3.64
N ILE A 567 -25.21 11.01 -4.68
CA ILE A 567 -24.67 10.56 -5.96
C ILE A 567 -23.28 11.14 -6.13
N PHE A 568 -22.28 10.29 -6.39
CA PHE A 568 -20.92 10.73 -6.59
C PHE A 568 -20.17 9.89 -7.65
N PRO A 569 -19.29 10.50 -8.44
CA PRO A 569 -19.08 11.94 -8.53
C PRO A 569 -20.31 12.64 -9.16
N ASN A 570 -20.60 13.86 -8.71
CA ASN A 570 -21.63 14.71 -9.31
C ASN A 570 -21.12 16.17 -9.32
N PRO A 571 -20.84 16.76 -10.49
CA PRO A 571 -21.03 16.20 -11.83
C PRO A 571 -19.97 15.13 -12.21
N VAL A 572 -20.33 14.26 -13.16
CA VAL A 572 -19.42 13.29 -13.78
C VAL A 572 -18.72 13.95 -14.97
N ARG A 573 -17.39 13.84 -15.04
CA ARG A 573 -16.58 14.35 -16.16
C ARG A 573 -16.48 13.34 -17.31
N PRO A 574 -16.18 13.77 -18.55
CA PRO A 574 -16.13 12.87 -19.73
C PRO A 574 -14.96 11.89 -19.73
N ASP A 575 -13.96 12.11 -18.88
CA ASP A 575 -12.78 11.28 -18.69
C ASP A 575 -12.89 10.37 -17.46
N PHE A 576 -14.02 10.43 -16.74
CA PHE A 576 -14.25 9.59 -15.57
C PHE A 576 -14.59 8.16 -15.97
N ASP A 577 -13.68 7.21 -15.72
CA ASP A 577 -13.89 5.79 -16.06
C ASP A 577 -14.23 4.91 -14.84
N GLY A 578 -14.57 5.54 -13.71
CA GLY A 578 -14.93 4.86 -12.47
C GLY A 578 -16.41 4.49 -12.35
N GLN A 579 -16.78 3.98 -11.17
CA GLN A 579 -18.18 3.74 -10.80
C GLN A 579 -18.81 5.00 -10.21
N ILE A 580 -19.99 5.35 -10.70
CA ILE A 580 -20.89 6.32 -10.11
C ILE A 580 -21.65 5.60 -9.00
N GLY A 581 -21.46 6.05 -7.76
CA GLY A 581 -22.16 5.55 -6.58
C GLY A 581 -23.46 6.32 -6.33
N ILE A 582 -24.51 5.59 -5.97
CA ILE A 582 -25.78 6.11 -5.49
C ILE A 582 -25.98 5.48 -4.10
N GLU A 583 -25.58 6.20 -3.07
CA GLU A 583 -25.60 5.77 -1.67
C GLU A 583 -26.81 6.32 -0.92
N GLY A 584 -27.15 5.74 0.23
CA GLY A 584 -28.25 6.19 1.08
C GLY A 584 -29.61 5.65 0.66
N LEU A 585 -29.64 4.62 -0.17
CA LEU A 585 -30.86 3.96 -0.61
C LEU A 585 -31.40 3.02 0.47
N VAL A 586 -32.69 2.71 0.39
CA VAL A 586 -33.26 1.57 1.13
C VAL A 586 -32.65 0.25 0.69
N GLU A 587 -32.73 -0.75 1.56
CA GLU A 587 -32.14 -2.05 1.32
C GLU A 587 -32.63 -2.69 0.00
N ASN A 588 -31.68 -2.99 -0.88
CA ASN A 588 -31.88 -3.64 -2.17
C ASN A 588 -32.89 -2.90 -3.09
N ALA A 589 -32.89 -1.57 -3.02
CA ALA A 589 -33.71 -0.69 -3.84
C ALA A 589 -33.55 -0.99 -5.34
N PHE A 590 -34.66 -0.89 -6.09
CA PHE A 590 -34.62 -0.81 -7.55
C PHE A 590 -34.14 0.58 -7.97
N VAL A 591 -33.26 0.65 -8.95
CA VAL A 591 -32.74 1.91 -9.50
C VAL A 591 -32.90 1.92 -11.01
N LYS A 592 -33.56 2.94 -11.53
CA LYS A 592 -33.70 3.21 -12.97
C LYS A 592 -33.16 4.58 -13.29
N ILE A 593 -32.33 4.65 -14.32
CA ILE A 593 -31.68 5.88 -14.76
C ILE A 593 -32.25 6.22 -16.14
N THR A 594 -32.69 7.46 -16.31
CA THR A 594 -33.29 7.95 -17.55
C THR A 594 -32.66 9.28 -17.98
N ASP A 595 -32.80 9.62 -19.25
CA ASP A 595 -32.58 10.99 -19.71
C ASP A 595 -33.73 11.92 -19.29
N VAL A 596 -33.61 13.22 -19.56
CA VAL A 596 -34.68 14.20 -19.25
C VAL A 596 -35.97 13.99 -20.05
N ALA A 597 -35.93 13.22 -21.14
CA ALA A 597 -37.10 12.85 -21.93
C ALA A 597 -37.82 11.60 -21.36
N GLY A 598 -37.23 10.94 -20.35
CA GLY A 598 -37.78 9.76 -19.70
C GLY A 598 -37.37 8.43 -20.36
N ASN A 599 -36.46 8.45 -21.33
CA ASN A 599 -35.97 7.22 -21.96
C ASN A 599 -35.06 6.46 -20.98
N LEU A 600 -35.27 5.15 -20.84
CA LEU A 600 -34.44 4.30 -19.98
C LEU A 600 -33.01 4.20 -20.52
N VAL A 601 -32.06 4.61 -19.69
CA VAL A 601 -30.62 4.60 -20.00
C VAL A 601 -29.94 3.40 -19.36
N TYR A 602 -30.28 3.10 -18.11
CA TYR A 602 -29.70 2.02 -17.32
C TYR A 602 -30.64 1.59 -16.19
N GLU A 603 -30.55 0.34 -15.75
CA GLU A 603 -31.26 -0.14 -14.56
C GLU A 603 -30.39 -1.10 -13.76
N THR A 604 -30.57 -1.11 -12.44
CA THR A 604 -29.82 -1.94 -11.51
C THR A 604 -30.55 -2.09 -10.17
N ARG A 605 -29.95 -2.84 -9.25
CA ARG A 605 -30.35 -2.92 -7.84
C ARG A 605 -29.24 -2.41 -6.94
N ALA A 606 -29.63 -1.84 -5.81
CA ALA A 606 -28.69 -1.57 -4.73
C ALA A 606 -28.19 -2.88 -4.09
N ASN A 607 -26.91 -2.94 -3.71
CA ASN A 607 -26.37 -3.94 -2.81
C ASN A 607 -26.48 -3.37 -1.40
N GLY A 608 -27.50 -3.79 -0.65
CA GLY A 608 -27.88 -3.08 0.57
C GLY A 608 -28.34 -1.67 0.22
N GLY A 609 -27.67 -0.63 0.73
CA GLY A 609 -28.04 0.78 0.49
C GLY A 609 -27.28 1.50 -0.64
N THR A 610 -26.48 0.78 -1.44
CA THR A 610 -25.68 1.39 -2.52
C THR A 610 -25.93 0.74 -3.87
N ALA A 611 -26.30 1.55 -4.87
CA ALA A 611 -26.28 1.15 -6.27
C ALA A 611 -25.07 1.75 -6.99
N VAL A 612 -24.58 1.05 -8.02
CA VAL A 612 -23.44 1.51 -8.83
C VAL A 612 -23.78 1.52 -10.32
N TRP A 613 -23.21 2.50 -11.03
CA TRP A 613 -23.36 2.66 -12.46
C TRP A 613 -22.04 3.07 -13.12
N ASN A 614 -21.68 2.45 -14.24
CA ASN A 614 -20.44 2.71 -14.96
C ASN A 614 -20.55 3.88 -15.98
N GLY A 615 -21.66 4.65 -15.97
CA GLY A 615 -21.88 5.74 -16.91
C GLY A 615 -22.11 5.29 -18.36
N LYS A 616 -22.51 4.02 -18.57
CA LYS A 616 -22.86 3.48 -19.89
C LYS A 616 -24.35 3.19 -19.99
N THR A 617 -24.87 3.33 -21.20
CA THR A 617 -26.23 2.92 -21.57
C THR A 617 -26.37 1.39 -21.51
N LEU A 618 -27.60 0.88 -21.56
CA LEU A 618 -27.89 -0.55 -21.73
C LEU A 618 -27.22 -1.16 -22.98
N ALA A 619 -26.96 -0.36 -24.02
CA ALA A 619 -26.24 -0.78 -25.22
C ALA A 619 -24.70 -0.79 -25.05
N GLY A 620 -24.18 -0.41 -23.87
CA GLY A 620 -22.76 -0.38 -23.56
C GLY A 620 -22.02 0.88 -24.02
N GLY A 621 -22.66 1.76 -24.79
CA GLY A 621 -22.12 3.07 -25.17
C GLY A 621 -22.09 4.04 -23.98
N ARG A 622 -21.07 4.91 -23.90
CA ARG A 622 -20.99 5.95 -22.87
C ARG A 622 -22.14 6.92 -23.01
N VAL A 623 -22.67 7.40 -21.88
CA VAL A 623 -23.73 8.41 -21.91
C VAL A 623 -23.24 9.78 -22.38
N GLU A 624 -24.10 10.51 -23.06
CA GLU A 624 -23.82 11.86 -23.54
C GLU A 624 -23.84 12.89 -22.41
N THR A 625 -23.26 14.06 -22.67
CA THR A 625 -23.39 15.22 -21.78
C THR A 625 -24.87 15.58 -21.59
N GLY A 626 -25.30 15.69 -20.33
CA GLY A 626 -26.70 15.94 -20.03
C GLY A 626 -27.05 15.77 -18.56
N ILE A 627 -28.32 16.00 -18.24
CA ILE A 627 -28.91 15.67 -16.95
C ILE A 627 -29.59 14.32 -17.04
N TYR A 628 -29.34 13.46 -16.07
CA TYR A 628 -29.95 12.15 -15.93
C TYR A 628 -30.79 12.12 -14.65
N LEU A 629 -31.98 11.52 -14.74
CA LEU A 629 -32.87 11.32 -13.61
C LEU A 629 -32.70 9.89 -13.09
N ILE A 630 -32.47 9.77 -11.79
CA ILE A 630 -32.29 8.50 -11.09
C ILE A 630 -33.53 8.27 -10.24
N PHE A 631 -34.34 7.32 -10.66
CA PHE A 631 -35.50 6.84 -9.93
C PHE A 631 -35.07 5.68 -9.05
N SER A 632 -35.31 5.79 -7.74
CA SER A 632 -35.09 4.68 -6.82
C SER A 632 -36.34 4.36 -6.04
N GLY A 633 -36.56 3.08 -5.75
CA GLY A 633 -37.63 2.69 -4.84
C GLY A 633 -37.45 1.35 -4.17
N ASN A 634 -38.19 1.15 -3.07
CA ASN A 634 -38.12 -0.08 -2.29
C ASN A 634 -38.65 -1.30 -3.08
N LYS A 635 -38.48 -2.52 -2.55
CA LYS A 635 -38.91 -3.75 -3.23
C LYS A 635 -40.39 -3.79 -3.63
N LYS A 636 -41.24 -3.02 -2.93
CA LYS A 636 -42.69 -2.93 -3.18
C LYS A 636 -43.09 -1.75 -4.08
N GLY A 637 -42.16 -0.85 -4.39
CA GLY A 637 -42.41 0.38 -5.14
C GLY A 637 -43.19 1.46 -4.36
N GLU A 638 -43.34 1.31 -3.05
CA GLU A 638 -44.13 2.22 -2.19
C GLU A 638 -43.35 3.50 -1.86
N GLU A 639 -42.07 3.36 -1.59
CA GLU A 639 -41.16 4.48 -1.37
C GLU A 639 -40.43 4.77 -2.67
N THR A 640 -40.63 5.96 -3.23
CA THR A 640 -39.97 6.38 -4.47
C THR A 640 -39.25 7.70 -4.27
N LEU A 641 -38.09 7.84 -4.91
CA LEU A 641 -37.32 9.07 -4.92
C LEU A 641 -36.79 9.31 -6.33
N VAL A 642 -36.70 10.60 -6.69
CA VAL A 642 -36.04 11.03 -7.92
C VAL A 642 -34.85 11.90 -7.55
N SER A 643 -33.67 11.49 -7.97
CA SER A 643 -32.43 12.26 -7.83
C SER A 643 -31.89 12.65 -9.21
N ARG A 644 -30.96 13.62 -9.25
CA ARG A 644 -30.42 14.16 -10.50
C ARG A 644 -28.90 14.03 -10.54
N LEU A 645 -28.39 13.62 -11.69
CA LEU A 645 -26.97 13.55 -11.99
C LEU A 645 -26.65 14.40 -13.21
N ALA A 646 -25.59 15.20 -13.14
CA ALA A 646 -25.07 15.92 -14.29
C ALA A 646 -23.84 15.20 -14.86
N VAL A 647 -23.83 14.99 -16.17
CA VAL A 647 -22.63 14.59 -16.94
C VAL A 647 -22.21 15.80 -17.76
N VAL A 648 -21.01 16.32 -17.51
CA VAL A 648 -20.52 17.59 -18.09
C VAL A 648 -19.34 17.34 -19.02
N LYS A 649 -19.16 18.20 -20.03
CA LYS A 649 -18.01 18.19 -20.96
C LYS A 649 -16.81 18.96 -20.43
#